data_AF-A0A429F5T7-F1
#
_entry.id   AF-A0A429F5T7-F1
#
_cell.length_a   1.000
_cell.length_b   1.000
_cell.length_c   1.000
_cell.angle_alpha   90.00
_cell.angle_beta   90.00
_cell.angle_gamma   90.00
#
_symmetry.space_group_name_H-M   'P 1'
#
loop_
_entity.id
_entity.type
_entity.pdbx_description
1 polymer ?
#
loop_
_entity_poly.entity_id
_entity_poly.type
_entity_poly.pdbx_seq_one_letter_code
_entity_poly.pdbx_strand_id
1 'polypeptide(L)'
;MWMTKEWPGLDGAAARAAEDPKGAREEVFRAAAALPASAVAEFLGHAAGVFAAAGRTEDAAFLFGRSREVADAHARLLDLPPDDARTQRTLLALVPSGAITASLLYDHLRRLATHPEPEEAHRWAREAVGAFFDAGTVPYPNFVDDLGRVARAAGADPAAEQRHVAERLLREGLLPRAPLPVWEALDEALRGLAADDELLDLLIAARPDAALYDDPEPRDAHHRHWLLLLGHVRAGRRLSREWFRAAGPLPAAELLRLAPAAGDRLFPPPGRFFDPEADPVVGRAPVHPLTPVKPKGRFDQEAPYWREDTDFSAIAEKIEDSPDERRKLDAFVRALGYYGNVDYPAMMRAMTAQGPIRRVLAEQFAEWRDECAADLEGLELALPRLVPLAETMPDAEMLAGVEAADPVDRAWRALRAGLPEELRFPGAGKGSVTAVLHGELLTLGLDGERIVVHGPGGIEHERSTPFPSGTFPWFDGTDAYLSRLHNGRPETYRFADDGRLEIPDGERLPWPQSATSVPVTFPGATESVQVTLDRGVLRLIADGRTVARRPFPHGAVDGAVMPPPGFWPHLPPADPDGSAALRRLDRAGFGRLVDAALVNARELDDALPRVLPDVTDARLRGAVRTLVQRAAAALLRTLRLRDALRLPRPAGTPGRVASVSGLRHGRFIGEVPAVRHLAEVLAEAAESGPAYDTPHPLGRVDIPRPNYLRFGVLGGEALLASRPWTPEHERLRSLAVLGALGDTPWGDGSGRWRRLWFQSKTTQDPVGQIWRTPNGAMAILSFQNHPHKDSVAIEYSPDATFRDFVFPGWTNKYEPRPQGWGGPDRITRFMRLLDERGPAPYDVRQIHRLAEATGLQPNTAASAAYGFPFTLGRESEAALLPAEVDALYRDPETGDLAKHESWQLDDALREVLMPDDPEDLWTDGLAVDKAIDWWDREGRHQNWPRAA
;
A
#
# COMPACT_ATOMS: atom_id res chain seq x y z
N MET A 1 -29.63 -56.47 61.92
CA MET A 1 -30.92 -57.09 61.59
C MET A 1 -31.95 -55.96 61.47
N TRP A 2 -32.05 -55.32 60.31
CA TRP A 2 -33.01 -54.24 60.04
C TRP A 2 -34.13 -54.86 59.19
N MET A 3 -35.34 -54.89 59.73
CA MET A 3 -36.54 -55.32 59.00
C MET A 3 -36.70 -54.45 57.75
N THR A 4 -36.93 -55.09 56.61
CA THR A 4 -37.54 -54.47 55.43
C THR A 4 -38.79 -53.72 55.89
N LYS A 5 -38.78 -52.38 55.80
CA LYS A 5 -40.00 -51.57 55.91
C LYS A 5 -40.85 -51.93 54.68
N GLU A 6 -41.72 -52.92 54.80
CA GLU A 6 -42.73 -53.17 53.78
C GLU A 6 -43.71 -51.98 53.80
N TRP A 7 -43.82 -51.28 52.68
CA TRP A 7 -44.80 -50.22 52.47
C TRP A 7 -46.04 -50.84 51.81
N PRO A 8 -47.10 -51.17 52.57
CA PRO A 8 -48.21 -51.94 52.02
C PRO A 8 -49.05 -51.12 51.03
N GLY A 9 -49.47 -51.75 49.94
CA GLY A 9 -50.50 -51.23 49.02
C GLY A 9 -50.01 -50.53 47.75
N LEU A 10 -48.69 -50.36 47.55
CA LEU A 10 -48.14 -49.66 46.37
C LEU A 10 -48.29 -50.44 45.06
N ASP A 11 -48.12 -51.76 45.07
CA ASP A 11 -48.23 -52.59 43.86
C ASP A 11 -49.66 -52.58 43.27
N GLY A 12 -50.67 -52.58 44.16
CA GLY A 12 -52.08 -52.49 43.75
C GLY A 12 -52.45 -51.12 43.17
N ALA A 13 -51.88 -50.04 43.73
CA ALA A 13 -52.05 -48.69 43.20
C ALA A 13 -51.34 -48.53 41.84
N ALA A 14 -50.12 -49.04 41.69
CA ALA A 14 -49.36 -49.00 40.44
C ALA A 14 -50.03 -49.80 39.30
N ALA A 15 -50.66 -50.95 39.62
CA ALA A 15 -51.43 -51.72 38.65
C ALA A 15 -52.67 -50.95 38.14
N ARG A 16 -53.41 -50.27 39.04
CA ARG A 16 -54.61 -49.48 38.70
C ARG A 16 -54.32 -48.17 37.98
N ALA A 17 -53.11 -47.63 38.12
CA ALA A 17 -52.69 -46.40 37.45
C ALA A 17 -52.82 -46.47 35.91
N ALA A 18 -52.91 -47.67 35.34
CA ALA A 18 -53.21 -47.88 33.92
C ALA A 18 -54.59 -47.33 33.50
N GLU A 19 -55.60 -47.48 34.38
CA GLU A 19 -57.01 -47.18 34.11
C GLU A 19 -57.44 -45.87 34.80
N ASP A 20 -56.90 -45.59 35.98
CA ASP A 20 -57.16 -44.38 36.76
C ASP A 20 -55.87 -43.81 37.41
N PRO A 21 -55.04 -43.07 36.65
CA PRO A 21 -53.80 -42.47 37.17
C PRO A 21 -54.06 -41.51 38.34
N LYS A 22 -55.18 -40.77 38.30
CA LYS A 22 -55.51 -39.80 39.34
C LYS A 22 -55.89 -40.49 40.64
N GLY A 23 -56.77 -41.50 40.58
CA GLY A 23 -57.14 -42.29 41.75
C GLY A 23 -55.96 -43.04 42.38
N ALA A 24 -55.05 -43.56 41.55
CA ALA A 24 -53.82 -44.19 42.02
C ALA A 24 -52.90 -43.20 42.77
N ARG A 25 -52.73 -41.97 42.25
CA ARG A 25 -51.96 -40.90 42.94
C ARG A 25 -52.63 -40.49 44.26
N GLU A 26 -53.95 -40.34 44.28
CA GLU A 26 -54.71 -40.01 45.50
C GLU A 26 -54.57 -41.09 46.58
N GLU A 27 -54.55 -42.36 46.19
CA GLU A 27 -54.31 -43.48 47.11
C GLU A 27 -52.90 -43.43 47.69
N VAL A 28 -51.87 -43.17 46.86
CA VAL A 28 -50.50 -42.96 47.33
C VAL A 28 -50.43 -41.76 48.29
N PHE A 29 -51.08 -40.64 48.00
CA PHE A 29 -51.09 -39.49 48.91
C PHE A 29 -51.85 -39.73 50.20
N ARG A 30 -52.94 -40.51 50.17
CA ARG A 30 -53.67 -40.92 51.37
C ARG A 30 -52.80 -41.81 52.27
N ALA A 31 -52.05 -42.73 51.68
CA ALA A 31 -51.08 -43.55 52.39
C ALA A 31 -49.95 -42.68 52.96
N ALA A 32 -49.42 -41.73 52.17
CA ALA A 32 -48.38 -40.80 52.60
C ALA A 32 -48.82 -39.92 53.79
N ALA A 33 -50.07 -39.47 53.81
CA ALA A 33 -50.63 -38.64 54.89
C ALA A 33 -50.76 -39.38 56.23
N ALA A 34 -50.79 -40.71 56.22
CA ALA A 34 -50.83 -41.54 57.43
C ALA A 34 -49.45 -41.80 58.04
N LEU A 35 -48.37 -41.36 57.38
CA LEU A 35 -46.99 -41.57 57.82
C LEU A 35 -46.47 -40.39 58.66
N PRO A 36 -45.49 -40.62 59.56
CA PRO A 36 -44.75 -39.54 60.18
C PRO A 36 -44.08 -38.65 59.13
N ALA A 37 -44.02 -37.33 59.36
CA ALA A 37 -43.47 -36.36 58.40
C ALA A 37 -42.05 -36.72 57.91
N SER A 38 -41.21 -37.31 58.77
CA SER A 38 -39.85 -37.78 58.43
C SER A 38 -39.81 -38.94 57.42
N ALA A 39 -40.91 -39.67 57.26
CA ALA A 39 -41.02 -40.85 56.41
C ALA A 39 -41.73 -40.58 55.06
N VAL A 40 -42.40 -39.43 54.91
CA VAL A 40 -43.24 -39.13 53.74
C VAL A 40 -42.42 -39.02 52.45
N ALA A 41 -41.31 -38.28 52.46
CA ALA A 41 -40.47 -38.11 51.27
C ALA A 41 -39.84 -39.44 50.82
N GLU A 42 -39.37 -40.24 51.77
CA GLU A 42 -38.85 -41.60 51.52
C GLU A 42 -39.92 -42.50 50.88
N PHE A 43 -41.13 -42.50 51.45
CA PHE A 43 -42.26 -43.27 50.92
C PHE A 43 -42.63 -42.86 49.50
N LEU A 44 -42.73 -41.56 49.21
CA LEU A 44 -43.04 -41.07 47.85
C LEU A 44 -41.93 -41.43 46.84
N GLY A 45 -40.66 -41.38 47.25
CA GLY A 45 -39.53 -41.82 46.42
C GLY A 45 -39.57 -43.32 46.14
N HIS A 46 -39.95 -44.14 47.14
CA HIS A 46 -40.15 -45.58 46.95
C HIS A 46 -41.34 -45.87 46.03
N ALA A 47 -42.45 -45.15 46.20
CA ALA A 47 -43.63 -45.24 45.33
C ALA A 47 -43.28 -44.91 43.86
N ALA A 48 -42.45 -43.90 43.62
CA ALA A 48 -41.95 -43.61 42.27
C ALA A 48 -41.22 -44.82 41.64
N GLY A 49 -40.39 -45.52 42.42
CA GLY A 49 -39.72 -46.75 41.99
C GLY A 49 -40.68 -47.88 41.62
N VAL A 50 -41.73 -48.10 42.43
CA VAL A 50 -42.76 -49.12 42.17
C VAL A 50 -43.55 -48.79 40.90
N PHE A 51 -43.94 -47.53 40.71
CA PHE A 51 -44.66 -47.11 39.51
C PHE A 51 -43.79 -47.17 38.25
N ALA A 52 -42.51 -46.84 38.34
CA ALA A 52 -41.55 -47.00 37.25
C ALA A 52 -41.38 -48.47 36.84
N ALA A 53 -41.26 -49.38 37.81
CA ALA A 53 -41.20 -50.83 37.56
C ALA A 53 -42.48 -51.38 36.90
N ALA A 54 -43.63 -50.75 37.15
CA ALA A 54 -44.90 -51.05 36.50
C ALA A 54 -45.09 -50.39 35.11
N GLY A 55 -44.07 -49.69 34.59
CA GLY A 55 -44.13 -48.98 33.30
C GLY A 55 -44.94 -47.69 33.32
N ARG A 56 -45.24 -47.13 34.49
CA ARG A 56 -46.02 -45.89 34.68
C ARG A 56 -45.09 -44.69 34.85
N THR A 57 -44.40 -44.35 33.77
CA THR A 57 -43.29 -43.38 33.78
C THR A 57 -43.72 -41.95 34.17
N GLU A 58 -44.86 -41.48 33.67
CA GLU A 58 -45.40 -40.15 34.02
C GLU A 58 -45.79 -40.04 35.50
N ASP A 59 -46.40 -41.09 36.04
CA ASP A 59 -46.79 -41.16 37.46
C ASP A 59 -45.56 -41.27 38.36
N ALA A 60 -44.57 -42.06 37.96
CA ALA A 60 -43.29 -42.17 38.66
C ALA A 60 -42.55 -40.82 38.69
N ALA A 61 -42.51 -40.10 37.55
CA ALA A 61 -41.94 -38.76 37.47
C ALA A 61 -42.63 -37.79 38.43
N PHE A 62 -43.97 -37.81 38.45
CA PHE A 62 -44.78 -36.97 39.31
C PHE A 62 -44.54 -37.27 40.80
N LEU A 63 -44.53 -38.55 41.20
CA LEU A 63 -44.29 -38.97 42.58
C LEU A 63 -42.86 -38.63 43.04
N PHE A 64 -41.87 -38.78 42.15
CA PHE A 64 -40.49 -38.37 42.42
C PHE A 64 -40.37 -36.85 42.60
N GLY A 65 -40.95 -36.06 41.70
CA GLY A 65 -41.01 -34.60 41.84
C GLY A 65 -41.67 -34.18 43.16
N ARG A 66 -42.79 -34.82 43.51
CA ARG A 66 -43.49 -34.54 44.77
C ARG A 66 -42.70 -34.96 46.01
N SER A 67 -41.96 -36.06 45.96
CA SER A 67 -41.03 -36.47 47.01
C SER A 67 -40.02 -35.34 47.31
N ARG A 68 -39.47 -34.72 46.25
CA ARG A 68 -38.51 -33.61 46.39
C ARG A 68 -39.15 -32.34 46.93
N GLU A 69 -40.34 -31.97 46.47
CA GLU A 69 -41.07 -30.81 47.00
C GLU A 69 -41.39 -30.97 48.50
N VAL A 70 -41.78 -32.18 48.91
CA VAL A 70 -42.05 -32.49 50.32
C VAL A 70 -40.77 -32.42 51.15
N ALA A 71 -39.65 -32.96 50.64
CA ALA A 71 -38.35 -32.86 51.31
C ALA A 71 -37.94 -31.39 51.55
N ASP A 72 -38.06 -30.52 50.54
CA ASP A 72 -37.77 -29.09 50.67
C ASP A 72 -38.69 -28.40 51.68
N ALA A 73 -40.00 -28.71 51.60
CA ALA A 73 -40.98 -28.14 52.51
C ALA A 73 -40.70 -28.55 53.96
N HIS A 74 -40.31 -29.80 54.19
CA HIS A 74 -39.97 -30.31 55.52
C HIS A 74 -38.66 -29.72 56.04
N ALA A 75 -37.63 -29.55 55.19
CA ALA A 75 -36.41 -28.86 55.58
C ALA A 75 -36.68 -27.42 56.01
N ARG A 76 -37.52 -26.70 55.25
CA ARG A 76 -37.85 -25.29 55.54
C ARG A 76 -38.80 -25.11 56.73
N LEU A 77 -39.82 -25.96 56.86
CA LEU A 77 -40.91 -25.76 57.83
C LEU A 77 -40.71 -26.54 59.14
N LEU A 78 -39.98 -27.67 59.09
CA LEU A 78 -39.85 -28.61 60.20
C LEU A 78 -38.39 -28.84 60.62
N ASP A 79 -37.43 -28.14 60.00
CA ASP A 79 -35.98 -28.28 60.26
C ASP A 79 -35.48 -29.72 60.10
N LEU A 80 -36.12 -30.49 59.20
CA LEU A 80 -35.73 -31.86 58.87
C LEU A 80 -34.82 -31.84 57.63
N PRO A 81 -33.50 -32.08 57.76
CA PRO A 81 -32.58 -31.96 56.63
C PRO A 81 -32.95 -32.94 55.51
N PRO A 82 -32.84 -32.53 54.24
CA PRO A 82 -33.07 -33.43 53.11
C PRO A 82 -31.99 -34.52 53.09
N ASP A 83 -32.38 -35.74 52.71
CA ASP A 83 -31.45 -36.84 52.49
C ASP A 83 -31.09 -36.85 51.00
N ASP A 84 -30.10 -36.03 50.65
CA ASP A 84 -29.67 -35.82 49.27
C ASP A 84 -29.04 -37.09 48.67
N ALA A 85 -28.33 -37.88 49.48
CA ALA A 85 -27.75 -39.16 49.06
C ALA A 85 -28.81 -40.21 48.69
N ARG A 86 -29.93 -40.28 49.44
CA ARG A 86 -31.08 -41.10 49.05
C ARG A 86 -31.76 -40.58 47.79
N THR A 87 -31.93 -39.26 47.69
CA THR A 87 -32.55 -38.63 46.53
C THR A 87 -31.75 -38.91 45.25
N GLN A 88 -30.42 -38.81 45.31
CA GLN A 88 -29.49 -39.18 44.24
C GLN A 88 -29.66 -40.66 43.84
N ARG A 89 -29.64 -41.60 44.80
CA ARG A 89 -29.83 -43.03 44.51
C ARG A 89 -31.18 -43.33 43.84
N THR A 90 -32.26 -42.72 44.32
CA THR A 90 -33.59 -42.88 43.74
C THR A 90 -33.65 -42.30 42.32
N LEU A 91 -33.04 -41.13 42.10
CA LEU A 91 -32.96 -40.54 40.76
C LEU A 91 -32.26 -41.49 39.78
N LEU A 92 -31.06 -41.98 40.13
CA LEU A 92 -30.28 -42.89 39.28
C LEU A 92 -31.04 -44.18 38.95
N ALA A 93 -31.78 -44.74 39.91
CA ALA A 93 -32.58 -45.95 39.70
C ALA A 93 -33.77 -45.73 38.74
N LEU A 94 -34.26 -44.49 38.61
CA LEU A 94 -35.41 -44.12 37.78
C LEU A 94 -35.04 -43.66 36.36
N VAL A 95 -33.76 -43.39 36.09
CA VAL A 95 -33.32 -42.97 34.74
C VAL A 95 -33.57 -44.05 33.68
N PRO A 96 -33.21 -45.35 33.88
CA PRO A 96 -33.40 -46.38 32.86
C PRO A 96 -34.86 -46.62 32.47
N SER A 97 -35.82 -46.29 33.35
CA SER A 97 -37.25 -46.41 33.05
C SER A 97 -37.80 -45.20 32.29
N GLY A 98 -37.01 -44.14 32.05
CA GLY A 98 -37.47 -42.90 31.44
C GLY A 98 -38.37 -42.05 32.36
N ALA A 99 -38.39 -42.32 33.66
CA ALA A 99 -39.23 -41.59 34.62
C ALA A 99 -38.63 -40.26 35.07
N ILE A 100 -37.33 -40.02 34.83
CA ILE A 100 -36.70 -38.73 35.10
C ILE A 100 -36.80 -37.85 33.86
N THR A 101 -37.62 -36.81 33.93
CA THR A 101 -37.78 -35.81 32.87
C THR A 101 -36.61 -34.83 32.83
N ALA A 102 -36.45 -34.13 31.70
CA ALA A 102 -35.49 -33.03 31.56
C ALA A 102 -35.61 -31.97 32.66
N SER A 103 -36.84 -31.59 33.04
CA SER A 103 -37.10 -30.62 34.10
C SER A 103 -36.64 -31.12 35.47
N LEU A 104 -36.87 -32.39 35.78
CA LEU A 104 -36.46 -33.00 37.06
C LEU A 104 -34.94 -33.08 37.19
N LEU A 105 -34.24 -33.40 36.10
CA LEU A 105 -32.78 -33.38 36.08
C LEU A 105 -32.22 -31.95 36.16
N TYR A 106 -32.80 -30.99 35.42
CA TYR A 106 -32.43 -29.58 35.51
C TYR A 106 -32.54 -29.05 36.95
N ASP A 107 -33.66 -29.29 37.62
CA ASP A 107 -33.86 -28.91 39.01
C ASP A 107 -32.94 -29.68 39.98
N HIS A 108 -32.48 -30.88 39.60
CA HIS A 108 -31.47 -31.60 40.36
C HIS A 108 -30.09 -30.94 40.27
N LEU A 109 -29.61 -30.69 39.05
CA LEU A 109 -28.31 -30.04 38.83
C LEU A 109 -28.26 -28.63 39.44
N ARG A 110 -29.36 -27.87 39.34
CA ARG A 110 -29.46 -26.54 39.94
C ARG A 110 -29.31 -26.56 41.47
N ARG A 111 -29.83 -27.60 42.15
CA ARG A 111 -29.67 -27.75 43.60
C ARG A 111 -28.27 -28.20 43.98
N LEU A 112 -27.68 -29.12 43.21
CA LEU A 112 -26.30 -29.57 43.42
C LEU A 112 -25.30 -28.42 43.31
N ALA A 113 -25.56 -27.42 42.45
CA ALA A 113 -24.71 -26.23 42.34
C ALA A 113 -24.65 -25.38 43.64
N THR A 114 -25.61 -25.54 44.55
CA THR A 114 -25.66 -24.83 45.85
C THR A 114 -25.46 -25.76 47.05
N HIS A 115 -25.03 -27.00 46.82
CA HIS A 115 -24.84 -28.00 47.88
C HIS A 115 -23.67 -27.62 48.80
N PRO A 116 -23.78 -27.86 50.13
CA PRO A 116 -22.73 -27.49 51.10
C PRO A 116 -21.41 -28.25 50.90
N GLU A 117 -21.48 -29.44 50.29
CA GLU A 117 -20.31 -30.26 49.93
C GLU A 117 -20.16 -30.27 48.40
N PRO A 118 -19.41 -29.31 47.82
CA PRO A 118 -19.46 -29.08 46.38
C PRO A 118 -18.72 -30.15 45.56
N GLU A 119 -17.66 -30.77 46.09
CA GLU A 119 -16.96 -31.90 45.43
C GLU A 119 -17.86 -33.14 45.31
N GLU A 120 -18.59 -33.49 46.37
CA GLU A 120 -19.56 -34.59 46.33
C GLU A 120 -20.72 -34.29 45.38
N ALA A 121 -21.22 -33.05 45.40
CA ALA A 121 -22.28 -32.63 44.50
C ALA A 121 -21.87 -32.68 43.02
N HIS A 122 -20.62 -32.34 42.69
CA HIS A 122 -20.09 -32.49 41.33
C HIS A 122 -19.99 -33.96 40.91
N ARG A 123 -19.55 -34.86 41.80
CA ARG A 123 -19.57 -36.31 41.55
C ARG A 123 -20.99 -36.80 41.28
N TRP A 124 -21.96 -36.42 42.11
CA TRP A 124 -23.38 -36.79 41.91
C TRP A 124 -23.97 -36.22 40.63
N ALA A 125 -23.59 -35.00 40.23
CA ALA A 125 -24.02 -34.42 38.97
C ALA A 125 -23.50 -35.24 37.78
N ARG A 126 -22.22 -35.66 37.80
CA ARG A 126 -21.64 -36.56 36.79
C ARG A 126 -22.33 -37.92 36.74
N GLU A 127 -22.63 -38.52 37.88
CA GLU A 127 -23.37 -39.78 37.95
C GLU A 127 -24.78 -39.64 37.37
N ALA A 128 -25.48 -38.54 37.71
CA ALA A 128 -26.84 -38.28 37.24
C ALA A 128 -26.88 -38.12 35.72
N VAL A 129 -25.98 -37.31 35.14
CA VAL A 129 -25.86 -37.17 33.68
C VAL A 129 -25.39 -38.47 33.04
N GLY A 130 -24.43 -39.17 33.67
CA GLY A 130 -23.91 -40.46 33.21
C GLY A 130 -24.99 -41.53 33.09
N ALA A 131 -25.95 -41.59 34.02
CA ALA A 131 -27.06 -42.53 33.95
C ALA A 131 -27.96 -42.32 32.72
N PHE A 132 -28.10 -41.08 32.24
CA PHE A 132 -28.83 -40.81 30.99
C PHE A 132 -28.06 -41.32 29.77
N PHE A 133 -26.74 -41.14 29.77
CA PHE A 133 -25.87 -41.66 28.73
C PHE A 133 -25.89 -43.20 28.70
N ASP A 134 -25.80 -43.84 29.87
CA ASP A 134 -25.92 -45.30 30.01
C ASP A 134 -27.30 -45.83 29.56
N ALA A 135 -28.35 -45.01 29.68
CA ALA A 135 -29.69 -45.29 29.16
C ALA A 135 -29.85 -44.98 27.65
N GLY A 136 -28.78 -44.54 26.97
CA GLY A 136 -28.77 -44.25 25.54
C GLY A 136 -29.39 -42.91 25.15
N THR A 137 -29.47 -41.94 26.08
CA THR A 137 -30.18 -40.68 25.89
C THR A 137 -29.32 -39.45 26.22
N VAL A 138 -29.58 -38.34 25.52
CA VAL A 138 -29.02 -37.02 25.86
C VAL A 138 -30.08 -36.25 26.65
N PRO A 139 -29.82 -35.77 27.87
CA PRO A 139 -30.90 -35.35 28.77
C PRO A 139 -31.77 -34.18 28.27
N TYR A 140 -31.15 -33.05 27.91
CA TYR A 140 -31.81 -31.85 27.40
C TYR A 140 -30.77 -30.86 26.84
N PRO A 141 -31.11 -29.87 26.00
CA PRO A 141 -30.12 -29.07 25.25
C PRO A 141 -29.03 -28.35 26.08
N ASN A 142 -29.35 -27.88 27.29
CA ASN A 142 -28.46 -27.01 28.08
C ASN A 142 -27.75 -27.73 29.24
N PHE A 143 -27.80 -29.07 29.28
CA PHE A 143 -27.27 -29.82 30.42
C PHE A 143 -25.76 -29.64 30.64
N VAL A 144 -25.00 -29.37 29.57
CA VAL A 144 -23.54 -29.12 29.63
C VAL A 144 -23.24 -27.86 30.45
N ASP A 145 -24.00 -26.78 30.23
CA ASP A 145 -23.85 -25.53 30.97
C ASP A 145 -24.23 -25.69 32.44
N ASP A 146 -25.31 -26.44 32.72
CA ASP A 146 -25.75 -26.71 34.08
C ASP A 146 -24.75 -27.59 34.83
N LEU A 147 -24.20 -28.62 34.19
CA LEU A 147 -23.11 -29.43 34.76
C LEU A 147 -21.87 -28.58 35.00
N GLY A 148 -21.53 -27.68 34.08
CA GLY A 148 -20.44 -26.71 34.23
C GLY A 148 -20.64 -25.75 35.40
N ARG A 149 -21.87 -25.40 35.77
CA ARG A 149 -22.16 -24.61 36.99
C ARG A 149 -21.84 -25.40 38.26
N VAL A 150 -22.19 -26.68 38.30
CA VAL A 150 -21.86 -27.56 39.44
C VAL A 150 -20.35 -27.77 39.54
N ALA A 151 -19.66 -28.01 38.41
CA ALA A 151 -18.20 -28.15 38.38
C ALA A 151 -17.48 -26.89 38.91
N ARG A 152 -17.94 -25.69 38.51
CA ARG A 152 -17.39 -24.42 39.03
C ARG A 152 -17.59 -24.26 40.53
N ALA A 153 -18.75 -24.64 41.05
CA ALA A 153 -19.01 -24.60 42.50
C ALA A 153 -18.05 -25.51 43.28
N ALA A 154 -17.61 -26.62 42.68
CA ALA A 154 -16.61 -27.55 43.21
C ALA A 154 -15.15 -27.14 42.99
N GLY A 155 -14.88 -26.00 42.33
CA GLY A 155 -13.53 -25.60 41.96
C GLY A 155 -12.89 -26.48 40.86
N ALA A 156 -13.68 -27.33 40.20
CA ALA A 156 -13.23 -28.12 39.05
C ALA A 156 -13.19 -27.25 37.78
N ASP A 157 -12.25 -27.56 36.89
CA ASP A 157 -12.11 -26.88 35.60
C ASP A 157 -13.29 -27.22 34.67
N PRO A 158 -14.10 -26.24 34.25
CA PRO A 158 -15.21 -26.47 33.32
C PRO A 158 -14.77 -27.04 31.97
N ALA A 159 -13.58 -26.71 31.49
CA ALA A 159 -13.07 -27.24 30.23
C ALA A 159 -12.76 -28.74 30.34
N ALA A 160 -12.22 -29.18 31.47
CA ALA A 160 -12.03 -30.60 31.77
C ALA A 160 -13.37 -31.34 31.85
N GLU A 161 -14.43 -30.70 32.36
CA GLU A 161 -15.78 -31.26 32.38
C GLU A 161 -16.37 -31.42 30.98
N GLN A 162 -16.31 -30.37 30.16
CA GLN A 162 -16.76 -30.41 28.77
C GLN A 162 -16.01 -31.49 27.99
N ARG A 163 -14.70 -31.62 28.20
CA ARG A 163 -13.88 -32.70 27.60
C ARG A 163 -14.37 -34.09 28.02
N HIS A 164 -14.65 -34.30 29.31
CA HIS A 164 -15.18 -35.56 29.81
C HIS A 164 -16.52 -35.92 29.16
N VAL A 165 -17.45 -34.96 29.09
CA VAL A 165 -18.76 -35.15 28.46
C VAL A 165 -18.64 -35.42 26.98
N ALA A 166 -17.84 -34.63 26.26
CA ALA A 166 -17.63 -34.79 24.82
C ALA A 166 -17.04 -36.16 24.47
N GLU A 167 -16.03 -36.62 25.22
CA GLU A 167 -15.43 -37.93 25.00
C GLU A 167 -16.44 -39.05 25.25
N ARG A 168 -17.23 -38.96 26.32
CA ARG A 168 -18.24 -39.95 26.65
C ARG A 168 -19.33 -40.04 25.57
N LEU A 169 -19.87 -38.90 25.14
CA LEU A 169 -20.88 -38.84 24.07
C LEU A 169 -20.36 -39.40 22.73
N LEU A 170 -19.07 -39.19 22.41
CA LEU A 170 -18.44 -39.73 21.21
C LEU A 170 -18.29 -41.26 21.30
N ARG A 171 -17.70 -41.76 22.40
CA ARG A 171 -17.42 -43.19 22.58
C ARG A 171 -18.69 -44.04 22.68
N GLU A 172 -19.74 -43.50 23.26
CA GLU A 172 -21.03 -44.18 23.40
C GLU A 172 -21.95 -43.99 22.17
N GLY A 173 -21.52 -43.23 21.15
CA GLY A 173 -22.28 -43.02 19.92
C GLY A 173 -23.57 -42.18 20.12
N LEU A 174 -23.62 -41.37 21.17
CA LEU A 174 -24.79 -40.55 21.53
C LEU A 174 -24.75 -39.16 20.88
N LEU A 175 -23.56 -38.68 20.52
CA LEU A 175 -23.38 -37.35 19.93
C LEU A 175 -24.26 -37.08 18.69
N PRO A 176 -24.48 -38.02 17.74
CA PRO A 176 -25.40 -37.83 16.60
C PRO A 176 -26.82 -37.41 16.98
N ARG A 177 -27.29 -37.85 18.16
CA ARG A 177 -28.66 -37.61 18.66
C ARG A 177 -28.70 -36.41 19.62
N ALA A 178 -27.56 -35.79 19.91
CA ALA A 178 -27.49 -34.60 20.73
C ALA A 178 -27.97 -33.36 19.95
N PRO A 179 -28.81 -32.49 20.54
CA PRO A 179 -29.29 -31.28 19.89
C PRO A 179 -28.16 -30.26 19.67
N LEU A 180 -28.33 -29.35 18.70
CA LEU A 180 -27.33 -28.35 18.31
C LEU A 180 -26.70 -27.58 19.49
N PRO A 181 -27.45 -27.11 20.53
CA PRO A 181 -26.84 -26.43 21.67
C PRO A 181 -25.79 -27.26 22.43
N VAL A 182 -25.93 -28.60 22.44
CA VAL A 182 -24.93 -29.50 23.05
C VAL A 182 -23.67 -29.54 22.20
N TRP A 183 -23.79 -29.56 20.88
CA TRP A 183 -22.65 -29.49 19.98
C TRP A 183 -21.90 -28.16 20.13
N GLU A 184 -22.63 -27.05 20.18
CA GLU A 184 -22.06 -25.71 20.37
C GLU A 184 -21.35 -25.58 21.72
N ALA A 185 -21.94 -26.08 22.80
CA ALA A 185 -21.33 -26.08 24.14
C ALA A 185 -20.08 -26.96 24.25
N LEU A 186 -19.92 -27.95 23.36
CA LEU A 186 -18.81 -28.89 23.33
C LEU A 186 -17.79 -28.62 22.21
N ASP A 187 -17.96 -27.59 21.39
CA ASP A 187 -17.13 -27.34 20.20
C ASP A 187 -15.62 -27.32 20.51
N GLU A 188 -15.19 -26.60 21.54
CA GLU A 188 -13.78 -26.53 21.93
C GLU A 188 -13.25 -27.89 22.45
N ALA A 189 -14.05 -28.58 23.26
CA ALA A 189 -13.72 -29.90 23.77
C ALA A 189 -13.58 -30.94 22.65
N LEU A 190 -14.52 -30.95 21.69
CA LEU A 190 -14.49 -31.83 20.52
C LEU A 190 -13.26 -31.55 19.64
N ARG A 191 -12.89 -30.27 19.47
CA ARG A 191 -11.64 -29.90 18.77
C ARG A 191 -10.40 -30.44 19.47
N GLY A 192 -10.35 -30.32 20.79
CA GLY A 192 -9.24 -30.83 21.60
C GLY A 192 -9.16 -32.37 21.64
N LEU A 193 -10.29 -33.07 21.49
CA LEU A 193 -10.33 -34.53 21.45
C LEU A 193 -9.90 -35.09 20.08
N ALA A 194 -10.21 -34.39 19.00
CA ALA A 194 -9.86 -34.78 17.63
C ALA A 194 -8.34 -34.72 17.29
N ALA A 195 -7.51 -34.37 18.27
CA ALA A 195 -6.06 -34.59 18.21
C ALA A 195 -5.71 -36.10 18.26
N ASP A 196 -6.56 -36.92 18.88
CA ASP A 196 -6.49 -38.37 18.84
C ASP A 196 -7.22 -38.89 17.59
N ASP A 197 -6.56 -39.74 16.81
CA ASP A 197 -7.10 -40.22 15.53
C ASP A 197 -8.30 -41.18 15.71
N GLU A 198 -8.38 -41.95 16.81
CA GLU A 198 -9.54 -42.80 17.10
C GLU A 198 -10.76 -41.94 17.40
N LEU A 199 -10.60 -40.91 18.24
CA LEU A 199 -11.68 -39.99 18.58
C LEU A 199 -12.09 -39.12 17.39
N LEU A 200 -11.15 -38.77 16.51
CA LEU A 200 -11.48 -38.11 15.24
C LEU A 200 -12.32 -39.02 14.34
N ASP A 201 -11.97 -40.30 14.20
CA ASP A 201 -12.74 -41.23 13.38
C ASP A 201 -14.18 -41.39 13.93
N LEU A 202 -14.36 -41.39 15.26
CA LEU A 202 -15.67 -41.35 15.90
C LEU A 202 -16.43 -40.04 15.60
N LEU A 203 -15.76 -38.89 15.66
CA LEU A 203 -16.37 -37.59 15.32
C LEU A 203 -16.79 -37.50 13.85
N ILE A 204 -16.01 -38.12 12.95
CA ILE A 204 -16.36 -38.27 11.52
C ILE A 204 -17.58 -39.18 11.35
N ALA A 205 -17.68 -40.27 12.12
CA ALA A 205 -18.84 -41.15 12.09
C ALA A 205 -20.09 -40.51 12.73
N ALA A 206 -19.90 -39.53 13.62
CA ALA A 206 -20.96 -38.89 14.39
C ALA A 206 -21.82 -37.88 13.60
N ARG A 207 -22.24 -38.22 12.37
CA ARG A 207 -23.11 -37.35 11.55
C ARG A 207 -24.41 -37.05 12.31
N PRO A 208 -24.81 -35.78 12.46
CA PRO A 208 -26.08 -35.43 13.12
C PRO A 208 -27.29 -36.15 12.53
N ASP A 209 -28.16 -36.65 13.40
CA ASP A 209 -29.39 -37.34 13.01
C ASP A 209 -30.40 -36.35 12.41
N ALA A 210 -30.74 -36.56 11.14
CA ALA A 210 -31.66 -35.71 10.41
C ALA A 210 -33.10 -35.76 10.96
N ALA A 211 -33.45 -36.79 11.73
CA ALA A 211 -34.77 -36.94 12.35
C ALA A 211 -34.93 -36.14 13.66
N LEU A 212 -33.88 -35.48 14.16
CA LEU A 212 -33.93 -34.72 15.41
C LEU A 212 -34.72 -33.40 15.29
N TYR A 213 -34.74 -32.82 14.08
CA TYR A 213 -35.44 -31.57 13.78
C TYR A 213 -36.34 -31.77 12.56
N ASP A 214 -37.65 -31.54 12.74
CA ASP A 214 -38.62 -31.53 11.65
C ASP A 214 -38.41 -30.31 10.74
N ASP A 215 -38.06 -29.17 11.34
CA ASP A 215 -37.80 -27.92 10.63
C ASP A 215 -36.45 -27.98 9.87
N PRO A 216 -36.43 -27.65 8.56
CA PRO A 216 -35.20 -27.69 7.76
C PRO A 216 -34.09 -26.76 8.26
N GLU A 217 -34.43 -25.57 8.75
CA GLU A 217 -33.46 -24.55 9.18
C GLU A 217 -32.52 -25.03 10.31
N PRO A 218 -33.02 -25.47 11.48
CA PRO A 218 -32.15 -25.99 12.54
C PRO A 218 -31.46 -27.30 12.14
N ARG A 219 -32.09 -28.15 11.33
CA ARG A 219 -31.47 -29.38 10.81
C ARG A 219 -30.24 -29.06 9.94
N ASP A 220 -30.37 -28.11 9.03
CA ASP A 220 -29.29 -27.71 8.12
C ASP A 220 -28.20 -26.95 8.87
N ALA A 221 -28.56 -26.10 9.84
CA ALA A 221 -27.61 -25.44 10.74
C ALA A 221 -26.80 -26.46 11.56
N HIS A 222 -27.44 -27.52 12.06
CA HIS A 222 -26.80 -28.57 12.83
C HIS A 222 -25.83 -29.40 11.98
N HIS A 223 -26.25 -29.79 10.78
CA HIS A 223 -25.37 -30.47 9.84
C HIS A 223 -24.18 -29.60 9.42
N ARG A 224 -24.42 -28.30 9.18
CA ARG A 224 -23.38 -27.31 8.86
C ARG A 224 -22.36 -27.14 9.98
N HIS A 225 -22.82 -27.07 11.23
CA HIS A 225 -21.94 -26.98 12.41
C HIS A 225 -20.98 -28.18 12.45
N TRP A 226 -21.49 -29.40 12.26
CA TRP A 226 -20.66 -30.61 12.20
C TRP A 226 -19.60 -30.54 11.08
N LEU A 227 -19.97 -30.14 9.86
CA LEU A 227 -19.01 -29.99 8.75
C LEU A 227 -17.93 -28.94 9.04
N LEU A 228 -18.30 -27.80 9.63
CA LEU A 228 -17.35 -26.76 10.03
C LEU A 228 -16.38 -27.27 11.10
N LEU A 229 -16.90 -27.98 12.11
CA LEU A 229 -16.10 -28.62 13.15
C LEU A 229 -15.10 -29.61 12.53
N LEU A 230 -15.54 -30.47 11.62
CA LEU A 230 -14.66 -31.38 10.86
C LEU A 230 -13.56 -30.61 10.10
N GLY A 231 -13.91 -29.48 9.48
CA GLY A 231 -12.95 -28.58 8.84
C GLY A 231 -11.92 -28.02 9.83
N HIS A 232 -12.38 -27.55 11.00
CA HIS A 232 -11.53 -26.99 12.05
C HIS A 232 -10.52 -28.00 12.60
N VAL A 233 -10.92 -29.25 12.75
CA VAL A 233 -10.03 -30.34 13.25
C VAL A 233 -9.24 -31.01 12.12
N ARG A 234 -9.30 -30.47 10.89
CA ARG A 234 -8.62 -31.01 9.70
C ARG A 234 -8.97 -32.48 9.45
N ALA A 235 -10.23 -32.85 9.65
CA ALA A 235 -10.74 -34.22 9.47
C ALA A 235 -10.51 -34.75 8.05
N GLY A 236 -10.39 -33.85 7.06
CA GLY A 236 -10.06 -34.21 5.68
C GLY A 236 -8.83 -35.10 5.55
N ARG A 237 -7.86 -35.07 6.49
CA ARG A 237 -6.69 -35.97 6.53
C ARG A 237 -7.03 -37.46 6.67
N ARG A 238 -8.26 -37.78 7.11
CA ARG A 238 -8.79 -39.14 7.25
C ARG A 238 -9.78 -39.49 6.13
N LEU A 239 -10.52 -38.51 5.61
CA LEU A 239 -11.57 -38.72 4.61
C LEU A 239 -11.03 -39.17 3.24
N SER A 240 -11.71 -40.14 2.63
CA SER A 240 -11.43 -40.64 1.27
C SER A 240 -12.19 -39.85 0.21
N ARG A 241 -11.80 -39.96 -1.07
CA ARG A 241 -12.56 -39.38 -2.18
C ARG A 241 -13.99 -39.93 -2.26
N GLU A 242 -14.18 -41.21 -1.95
CA GLU A 242 -15.50 -41.84 -1.89
C GLU A 242 -16.41 -41.20 -0.84
N TRP A 243 -15.84 -40.79 0.31
CA TRP A 243 -16.60 -40.06 1.33
C TRP A 243 -17.14 -38.74 0.78
N PHE A 244 -16.31 -37.94 0.08
CA PHE A 244 -16.76 -36.67 -0.50
C PHE A 244 -17.83 -36.89 -1.58
N ARG A 245 -17.71 -37.96 -2.37
CA ARG A 245 -18.75 -38.34 -3.35
C ARG A 245 -20.06 -38.74 -2.65
N ALA A 246 -19.98 -39.54 -1.59
CA ALA A 246 -21.16 -39.98 -0.83
C ALA A 246 -21.83 -38.84 -0.04
N ALA A 247 -21.05 -37.84 0.39
CA ALA A 247 -21.57 -36.64 1.04
C ALA A 247 -22.38 -35.76 0.08
N GLY A 248 -22.11 -35.84 -1.23
CA GLY A 248 -22.72 -34.99 -2.25
C GLY A 248 -22.22 -33.55 -2.19
N PRO A 249 -22.88 -32.62 -2.90
CA PRO A 249 -22.51 -31.21 -2.88
C PRO A 249 -22.60 -30.62 -1.47
N LEU A 250 -21.55 -29.92 -1.04
CA LEU A 250 -21.44 -29.27 0.26
C LEU A 250 -21.37 -27.75 0.09
N PRO A 251 -21.88 -26.94 1.05
CA PRO A 251 -21.75 -25.50 0.93
C PRO A 251 -20.27 -25.07 0.89
N ALA A 252 -19.99 -24.02 0.13
CA ALA A 252 -18.63 -23.68 -0.28
C ALA A 252 -17.67 -23.45 0.90
N ALA A 253 -18.13 -22.74 1.94
CA ALA A 253 -17.29 -22.39 3.10
C ALA A 253 -16.83 -23.64 3.86
N GLU A 254 -17.68 -24.66 3.96
CA GLU A 254 -17.45 -25.92 4.65
C GLU A 254 -16.49 -26.79 3.84
N LEU A 255 -16.75 -26.98 2.54
CA LEU A 255 -15.90 -27.80 1.67
C LEU A 255 -14.48 -27.23 1.56
N LEU A 256 -14.36 -25.90 1.40
CA LEU A 256 -13.08 -25.20 1.32
C LEU A 256 -12.28 -25.21 2.62
N ARG A 257 -12.88 -25.56 3.76
CA ARG A 257 -12.17 -25.82 5.02
C ARG A 257 -11.79 -27.29 5.19
N LEU A 258 -12.69 -28.18 4.77
CA LEU A 258 -12.56 -29.62 4.99
C LEU A 258 -11.62 -30.30 4.00
N ALA A 259 -11.81 -30.06 2.70
CA ALA A 259 -11.12 -30.77 1.63
C ALA A 259 -9.58 -30.59 1.62
N PRO A 260 -8.99 -29.40 1.92
CA PRO A 260 -7.54 -29.19 1.82
C PRO A 260 -6.71 -30.14 2.67
N ALA A 261 -7.23 -30.53 3.84
CA ALA A 261 -6.55 -31.46 4.73
C ALA A 261 -6.38 -32.86 4.12
N ALA A 262 -7.14 -33.22 3.08
CA ALA A 262 -6.97 -34.47 2.37
C ALA A 262 -5.71 -34.53 1.48
N GLY A 263 -5.13 -33.37 1.14
CA GLY A 263 -3.88 -33.25 0.40
C GLY A 263 -3.92 -33.99 -0.94
N ASP A 264 -2.88 -34.79 -1.20
CA ASP A 264 -2.66 -35.50 -2.48
C ASP A 264 -3.81 -36.42 -2.88
N ARG A 265 -4.63 -36.88 -1.91
CA ARG A 265 -5.76 -37.79 -2.15
C ARG A 265 -6.90 -37.13 -2.94
N LEU A 266 -7.08 -35.83 -2.77
CA LEU A 266 -8.07 -35.06 -3.55
C LEU A 266 -7.39 -34.17 -4.57
N PHE A 267 -6.35 -33.46 -4.15
CA PHE A 267 -5.64 -32.46 -4.94
C PHE A 267 -4.22 -32.95 -5.19
N PRO A 268 -3.97 -33.71 -6.27
CA PRO A 268 -2.61 -34.19 -6.58
C PRO A 268 -1.63 -33.00 -6.66
N PRO A 269 -0.34 -33.21 -6.37
CA PRO A 269 0.64 -32.14 -6.46
C PRO A 269 0.64 -31.54 -7.87
N PRO A 270 0.89 -30.23 -7.99
CA PRO A 270 0.94 -29.58 -9.30
C PRO A 270 1.95 -30.30 -10.19
N GLY A 271 1.61 -30.46 -11.47
CA GLY A 271 2.54 -31.02 -12.44
C GLY A 271 3.80 -30.17 -12.52
N ARG A 272 4.93 -30.76 -12.94
CA ARG A 272 6.25 -30.09 -13.05
C ARG A 272 6.29 -28.79 -13.89
N PHE A 273 5.23 -28.50 -14.63
CA PHE A 273 5.08 -27.33 -15.50
C PHE A 273 4.15 -26.26 -14.95
N PHE A 274 3.51 -26.50 -13.81
CA PHE A 274 2.70 -25.49 -13.13
C PHE A 274 3.60 -24.62 -12.26
N ASP A 275 3.82 -23.39 -12.70
CA ASP A 275 4.50 -22.34 -11.96
C ASP A 275 3.45 -21.32 -11.50
N PRO A 276 3.11 -21.25 -10.20
CA PRO A 276 2.13 -20.28 -9.69
C PRO A 276 2.52 -18.83 -9.98
N GLU A 277 3.81 -18.52 -10.11
CA GLU A 277 4.24 -17.16 -10.42
C GLU A 277 3.93 -16.81 -11.87
N ALA A 278 4.09 -17.74 -12.80
CA ALA A 278 3.82 -17.54 -14.22
C ALA A 278 2.35 -17.76 -14.62
N ASP A 279 1.52 -18.28 -13.72
CA ASP A 279 0.11 -18.57 -14.00
C ASP A 279 -0.71 -17.27 -14.18
N PRO A 280 -1.51 -17.12 -15.25
CA PRO A 280 -2.24 -15.88 -15.52
C PRO A 280 -3.40 -15.59 -14.54
N VAL A 281 -3.86 -16.58 -13.77
CA VAL A 281 -4.93 -16.42 -12.78
C VAL A 281 -4.36 -15.93 -11.45
N VAL A 282 -3.26 -16.54 -11.00
CA VAL A 282 -2.72 -16.31 -9.64
C VAL A 282 -1.36 -15.61 -9.63
N GLY A 283 -0.64 -15.66 -10.74
CA GLY A 283 0.69 -15.11 -10.91
C GLY A 283 0.66 -13.60 -10.88
N ARG A 284 1.26 -13.04 -9.83
CA ARG A 284 1.37 -11.59 -9.65
C ARG A 284 2.69 -11.13 -10.19
N ALA A 285 2.74 -9.87 -10.64
CA ALA A 285 3.99 -9.21 -10.91
C ALA A 285 4.87 -9.39 -9.67
N PRO A 286 6.05 -10.02 -9.78
CA PRO A 286 6.94 -10.07 -8.65
C PRO A 286 7.16 -8.62 -8.23
N VAL A 287 7.02 -8.35 -6.93
CA VAL A 287 7.60 -7.11 -6.40
C VAL A 287 9.07 -7.26 -6.76
N HIS A 288 9.56 -6.48 -7.73
CA HIS A 288 10.97 -6.51 -8.07
C HIS A 288 11.70 -6.38 -6.73
N PRO A 289 12.79 -7.11 -6.49
CA PRO A 289 13.51 -7.01 -5.22
C PRO A 289 13.87 -5.57 -4.85
N LEU A 290 13.84 -4.67 -5.85
CA LEU A 290 14.16 -3.25 -5.84
C LEU A 290 12.96 -2.38 -6.27
N THR A 291 11.73 -2.91 -6.43
CA THR A 291 10.55 -2.05 -6.66
C THR A 291 10.42 -1.19 -5.41
N PRO A 292 10.47 0.15 -5.52
CA PRO A 292 10.32 0.99 -4.35
C PRO A 292 8.97 0.71 -3.69
N VAL A 293 8.96 0.41 -2.40
CA VAL A 293 7.74 0.60 -1.63
C VAL A 293 7.36 2.07 -1.78
N LYS A 294 6.09 2.38 -2.10
CA LYS A 294 5.68 3.79 -2.19
C LYS A 294 6.09 4.49 -0.89
N PRO A 295 6.97 5.51 -0.93
CA PRO A 295 7.46 6.13 0.29
C PRO A 295 6.27 6.68 1.07
N LYS A 296 6.12 6.29 2.34
CA LYS A 296 5.11 6.83 3.24
C LYS A 296 5.53 8.23 3.70
N GLY A 297 5.50 9.19 2.78
CA GLY A 297 5.81 10.61 3.05
C GLY A 297 6.89 11.19 2.14
N ARG A 298 7.35 12.40 2.49
CA ARG A 298 8.39 13.15 1.75
C ARG A 298 9.80 12.57 1.92
N PHE A 299 9.96 11.69 2.90
CA PHE A 299 11.18 10.94 3.18
C PHE A 299 10.95 9.49 2.78
N ASP A 300 11.90 8.90 2.06
CA ASP A 300 11.96 7.44 1.94
C ASP A 300 12.37 6.91 3.34
N GLN A 301 11.38 6.61 4.19
CA GLN A 301 11.61 6.11 5.56
C GLN A 301 12.38 4.78 5.56
N GLU A 302 12.53 4.14 4.40
CA GLU A 302 13.30 2.91 4.22
C GLU A 302 14.78 3.18 3.88
N ALA A 303 15.13 4.40 3.47
CA ALA A 303 16.52 4.75 3.18
C ALA A 303 17.32 4.81 4.50
N PRO A 304 18.38 4.02 4.65
CA PRO A 304 19.17 4.02 5.88
C PRO A 304 19.90 5.35 6.03
N TYR A 305 20.01 5.82 7.27
CA TYR A 305 20.78 7.02 7.58
C TYR A 305 22.27 6.67 7.67
N TRP A 306 22.90 6.33 6.55
CA TRP A 306 24.33 6.03 6.48
C TRP A 306 25.17 7.31 6.48
N ARG A 307 26.11 7.38 7.41
CA ARG A 307 27.11 8.43 7.65
C ARG A 307 28.53 7.88 7.53
N GLU A 308 29.53 8.75 7.64
CA GLU A 308 30.94 8.40 7.45
C GLU A 308 31.44 7.40 8.50
N ASP A 309 30.82 7.40 9.67
CA ASP A 309 31.04 6.48 10.78
C ASP A 309 30.25 5.16 10.68
N THR A 310 29.53 4.94 9.56
CA THR A 310 28.80 3.69 9.35
C THR A 310 29.79 2.53 9.22
N ASP A 311 29.55 1.46 9.98
CA ASP A 311 30.29 0.21 9.84
C ASP A 311 29.85 -0.54 8.57
N PHE A 312 30.43 -0.16 7.43
CA PHE A 312 30.20 -0.84 6.16
C PHE A 312 30.72 -2.28 6.14
N SER A 313 31.61 -2.67 7.06
CA SER A 313 32.09 -4.06 7.16
C SER A 313 30.95 -4.97 7.63
N ALA A 314 30.20 -4.55 8.66
CA ALA A 314 29.04 -5.30 9.16
C ALA A 314 27.92 -5.46 8.11
N ILE A 315 27.76 -4.48 7.20
CA ILE A 315 26.83 -4.58 6.07
C ILE A 315 27.37 -5.55 5.03
N ALA A 316 28.67 -5.45 4.70
CA ALA A 316 29.32 -6.30 3.71
C ALA A 316 29.26 -7.79 4.06
N GLU A 317 29.28 -8.15 5.35
CA GLU A 317 29.14 -9.53 5.82
C GLU A 317 27.79 -10.18 5.49
N LYS A 318 26.74 -9.38 5.27
CA LYS A 318 25.35 -9.86 5.12
C LYS A 318 24.75 -9.60 3.76
N ILE A 319 25.29 -8.65 2.99
CA ILE A 319 24.61 -8.09 1.82
C ILE A 319 24.40 -9.08 0.68
N GLU A 320 25.28 -10.06 0.53
CA GLU A 320 25.16 -11.06 -0.55
C GLU A 320 23.93 -11.97 -0.34
N ASP A 321 23.65 -12.34 0.91
CA ASP A 321 22.59 -13.30 1.27
C ASP A 321 21.34 -12.65 1.88
N SER A 322 21.36 -11.34 2.16
CA SER A 322 20.24 -10.62 2.79
C SER A 322 19.50 -9.73 1.79
N PRO A 323 18.28 -10.12 1.34
CA PRO A 323 17.43 -9.26 0.53
C PRO A 323 17.11 -7.92 1.19
N ASP A 324 17.11 -7.87 2.52
CA ASP A 324 16.85 -6.64 3.27
C ASP A 324 17.98 -5.63 3.15
N GLU A 325 19.23 -6.09 3.24
CA GLU A 325 20.40 -5.22 3.06
C GLU A 325 20.53 -4.76 1.61
N ARG A 326 20.19 -5.61 0.63
CA ARG A 326 20.11 -5.20 -0.78
C ARG A 326 19.06 -4.11 -1.02
N ARG A 327 17.89 -4.18 -0.35
CA ARG A 327 16.85 -3.14 -0.39
C ARG A 327 17.31 -1.83 0.24
N LYS A 328 17.99 -1.89 1.39
CA LYS A 328 18.57 -0.72 2.05
C LYS A 328 19.61 -0.02 1.18
N LEU A 329 20.49 -0.78 0.52
CA LEU A 329 21.46 -0.25 -0.44
C LEU A 329 20.76 0.48 -1.60
N ASP A 330 19.76 -0.14 -2.21
CA ASP A 330 18.98 0.47 -3.29
C ASP A 330 18.25 1.76 -2.85
N ALA A 331 17.64 1.74 -1.65
CA ALA A 331 17.01 2.93 -1.07
C ALA A 331 18.03 4.06 -0.81
N PHE A 332 19.23 3.71 -0.33
CA PHE A 332 20.34 4.67 -0.17
C PHE A 332 20.78 5.27 -1.52
N VAL A 333 20.94 4.44 -2.56
CA VAL A 333 21.33 4.91 -3.91
C VAL A 333 20.31 5.90 -4.47
N ARG A 334 19.01 5.65 -4.30
CA ARG A 334 17.95 6.60 -4.71
C ARG A 334 17.99 7.94 -3.95
N ALA A 335 18.54 7.93 -2.74
CA ALA A 335 18.64 9.09 -1.86
C ALA A 335 19.97 9.86 -1.96
N LEU A 336 20.89 9.45 -2.84
CA LEU A 336 22.14 10.17 -3.06
C LEU A 336 21.87 11.61 -3.50
N GLY A 337 22.65 12.55 -2.98
CA GLY A 337 22.51 13.98 -3.26
C GLY A 337 21.30 14.65 -2.59
N TYR A 338 20.52 13.95 -1.76
CA TYR A 338 19.36 14.53 -1.07
C TYR A 338 19.77 15.53 0.02
N TYR A 339 20.72 15.15 0.88
CA TYR A 339 21.22 16.00 1.95
C TYR A 339 22.43 16.81 1.46
N GLY A 340 22.29 18.13 1.38
CA GLY A 340 23.37 19.01 0.92
C GLY A 340 24.60 19.05 1.84
N ASN A 341 24.49 18.56 3.08
CA ASN A 341 25.59 18.51 4.05
C ASN A 341 26.28 17.13 4.12
N VAL A 342 26.11 16.30 3.08
CA VAL A 342 26.68 14.95 3.01
C VAL A 342 27.62 14.82 1.81
N ASP A 343 28.89 14.45 2.08
CA ASP A 343 29.86 14.04 1.05
C ASP A 343 29.55 12.61 0.58
N TYR A 344 28.50 12.50 -0.24
CA TYR A 344 28.12 11.26 -0.88
C TYR A 344 29.26 10.62 -1.70
N PRO A 345 30.11 11.37 -2.43
CA PRO A 345 31.28 10.78 -3.08
C PRO A 345 32.23 10.06 -2.11
N ALA A 346 32.58 10.66 -0.97
CA ALA A 346 33.41 10.01 0.05
C ALA A 346 32.72 8.77 0.63
N MET A 347 31.42 8.87 0.92
CA MET A 347 30.61 7.74 1.37
C MET A 347 30.64 6.56 0.40
N MET A 348 30.41 6.84 -0.89
CA MET A 348 30.38 5.83 -1.92
C MET A 348 31.76 5.19 -2.11
N ARG A 349 32.86 5.95 -1.98
CA ARG A 349 34.22 5.38 -1.97
C ARG A 349 34.45 4.45 -0.78
N ALA A 350 34.07 4.86 0.44
CA ALA A 350 34.20 4.02 1.64
C ALA A 350 33.38 2.73 1.54
N MET A 351 32.15 2.84 1.02
CA MET A 351 31.25 1.72 0.81
C MET A 351 31.75 0.75 -0.27
N THR A 352 32.18 1.26 -1.42
CA THR A 352 32.65 0.44 -2.55
C THR A 352 34.07 -0.10 -2.36
N ALA A 353 34.80 0.36 -1.33
CA ALA A 353 36.01 -0.30 -0.86
C ALA A 353 35.71 -1.69 -0.26
N GLN A 354 34.47 -1.94 0.18
CA GLN A 354 34.03 -3.26 0.65
C GLN A 354 33.69 -4.15 -0.55
N GLY A 355 34.48 -5.22 -0.75
CA GLY A 355 34.34 -6.15 -1.89
C GLY A 355 32.92 -6.71 -2.10
N PRO A 356 32.22 -7.21 -1.07
CA PRO A 356 30.84 -7.69 -1.20
C PRO A 356 29.85 -6.61 -1.65
N ILE A 357 29.94 -5.40 -1.07
CA ILE A 357 29.05 -4.30 -1.46
C ILE A 357 29.32 -3.86 -2.91
N ARG A 358 30.59 -3.75 -3.31
CA ARG A 358 30.97 -3.42 -4.70
C ARG A 358 30.41 -4.44 -5.69
N ARG A 359 30.46 -5.74 -5.39
CA ARG A 359 29.92 -6.80 -6.25
C ARG A 359 28.40 -6.69 -6.39
N VAL A 360 27.67 -6.58 -5.27
CA VAL A 360 26.21 -6.42 -5.30
C VAL A 360 25.79 -5.15 -6.04
N LEU A 361 26.48 -4.02 -5.82
CA LEU A 361 26.19 -2.79 -6.53
C LEU A 361 26.48 -2.91 -8.03
N ALA A 362 27.54 -3.61 -8.43
CA ALA A 362 27.85 -3.86 -9.84
C ALA A 362 26.80 -4.76 -10.52
N GLU A 363 26.30 -5.78 -9.83
CA GLU A 363 25.19 -6.63 -10.30
C GLU A 363 23.91 -5.80 -10.51
N GLN A 364 23.49 -5.03 -9.49
CA GLN A 364 22.31 -4.16 -9.57
C GLN A 364 22.47 -3.09 -10.65
N PHE A 365 23.66 -2.52 -10.78
CA PHE A 365 23.94 -1.53 -11.81
C PHE A 365 23.83 -2.13 -13.21
N ALA A 366 24.32 -3.35 -13.44
CA ALA A 366 24.21 -4.02 -14.74
C ALA A 366 22.73 -4.21 -15.12
N GLU A 367 21.90 -4.63 -14.16
CA GLU A 367 20.45 -4.70 -14.31
C GLU A 367 19.85 -3.32 -14.65
N TRP A 368 20.17 -2.27 -13.89
CA TRP A 368 19.65 -0.93 -14.16
C TRP A 368 20.09 -0.38 -15.51
N ARG A 369 21.32 -0.67 -15.96
CA ARG A 369 21.81 -0.28 -17.28
C ARG A 369 20.97 -0.91 -18.38
N ASP A 370 20.75 -2.22 -18.30
CA ASP A 370 19.97 -2.96 -19.30
C ASP A 370 18.52 -2.47 -19.31
N GLU A 371 17.96 -2.17 -18.13
CA GLU A 371 16.64 -1.57 -17.95
C GLU A 371 16.53 -0.16 -18.54
N CYS A 372 17.55 0.67 -18.36
CA CYS A 372 17.62 2.04 -18.91
C CYS A 372 17.63 2.06 -20.45
N ALA A 373 18.07 0.98 -21.08
CA ALA A 373 18.10 0.83 -22.54
C ALA A 373 16.80 0.22 -23.13
N ALA A 374 15.95 -0.39 -22.29
CA ALA A 374 14.83 -1.24 -22.73
C ALA A 374 13.62 -0.44 -23.24
N ASP A 375 12.76 0.04 -22.33
CA ASP A 375 11.51 0.74 -22.62
C ASP A 375 11.23 1.85 -21.59
N LEU A 376 10.06 2.49 -21.67
CA LEU A 376 9.73 3.59 -20.76
C LEU A 376 9.62 3.15 -19.28
N GLU A 377 9.09 1.96 -19.01
CA GLU A 377 9.01 1.41 -17.65
C GLU A 377 10.43 1.08 -17.14
N GLY A 378 11.31 0.59 -18.01
CA GLY A 378 12.74 0.39 -17.72
C GLY A 378 13.46 1.68 -17.36
N LEU A 379 13.23 2.76 -18.11
CA LEU A 379 13.74 4.09 -17.78
C LEU A 379 13.23 4.57 -16.42
N GLU A 380 11.93 4.42 -16.13
CA GLU A 380 11.36 4.82 -14.84
C GLU A 380 11.91 4.04 -13.66
N LEU A 381 12.24 2.77 -13.86
CA LEU A 381 12.90 1.94 -12.87
C LEU A 381 14.38 2.32 -12.70
N ALA A 382 15.13 2.47 -13.79
CA ALA A 382 16.57 2.66 -13.72
C ALA A 382 17.01 4.10 -13.37
N LEU A 383 16.38 5.12 -13.95
CA LEU A 383 16.82 6.51 -13.84
C LEU A 383 16.88 7.05 -12.40
N PRO A 384 15.94 6.71 -11.48
CA PRO A 384 16.05 7.11 -10.08
C PRO A 384 17.28 6.59 -9.35
N ARG A 385 17.96 5.56 -9.87
CA ARG A 385 19.25 5.06 -9.32
C ARG A 385 20.45 5.60 -10.07
N LEU A 386 20.37 5.57 -11.41
CA LEU A 386 21.50 5.94 -12.25
C LEU A 386 21.80 7.44 -12.19
N VAL A 387 20.79 8.31 -12.12
CA VAL A 387 20.99 9.76 -12.08
C VAL A 387 21.76 10.18 -10.82
N PRO A 388 21.32 9.84 -9.59
CA PRO A 388 22.06 10.24 -8.40
C PRO A 388 23.47 9.65 -8.33
N LEU A 389 23.63 8.41 -8.80
CA LEU A 389 24.95 7.76 -8.86
C LEU A 389 25.89 8.50 -9.82
N ALA A 390 25.43 8.83 -11.02
CA ALA A 390 26.22 9.58 -12.01
C ALA A 390 26.53 11.02 -11.57
N GLU A 391 25.60 11.68 -10.88
CA GLU A 391 25.86 13.01 -10.31
C GLU A 391 26.84 12.98 -9.12
N THR A 392 27.01 11.82 -8.47
CA THR A 392 27.90 11.63 -7.31
C THR A 392 29.29 11.14 -7.71
N MET A 393 29.38 10.20 -8.66
CA MET A 393 30.63 9.59 -9.11
C MET A 393 30.62 9.42 -10.64
N PRO A 394 30.70 10.51 -11.43
CA PRO A 394 30.56 10.45 -12.88
C PRO A 394 31.59 9.56 -13.57
N ASP A 395 32.79 9.43 -13.01
CA ASP A 395 33.90 8.65 -13.57
C ASP A 395 33.96 7.20 -13.04
N ALA A 396 32.93 6.74 -12.33
CA ALA A 396 32.91 5.38 -11.81
C ALA A 396 32.88 4.36 -12.94
N GLU A 397 33.81 3.40 -12.94
CA GLU A 397 33.94 2.34 -13.95
C GLU A 397 32.62 1.60 -14.21
N MET A 398 31.80 1.41 -13.16
CA MET A 398 30.49 0.78 -13.30
C MET A 398 29.59 1.56 -14.28
N LEU A 399 29.62 2.90 -14.30
CA LEU A 399 28.80 3.73 -15.19
C LEU A 399 29.22 3.67 -16.68
N ALA A 400 30.29 2.95 -17.01
CA ALA A 400 30.72 2.80 -18.39
C ALA A 400 29.66 2.07 -19.24
N GLY A 401 29.41 2.60 -20.44
CA GLY A 401 28.47 1.98 -21.40
C GLY A 401 27.00 2.19 -21.07
N VAL A 402 26.63 3.13 -20.20
CA VAL A 402 25.22 3.49 -19.99
C VAL A 402 24.63 4.13 -21.24
N GLU A 403 23.67 3.43 -21.85
CA GLU A 403 22.88 3.95 -22.98
C GLU A 403 21.43 4.17 -22.53
N ALA A 404 21.11 5.40 -22.12
CA ALA A 404 19.73 5.77 -21.82
C ALA A 404 18.93 5.96 -23.11
N ALA A 405 17.87 5.16 -23.27
CA ALA A 405 16.93 5.30 -24.38
C ALA A 405 16.23 6.67 -24.38
N ASP A 406 15.84 7.18 -25.56
CA ASP A 406 15.04 8.41 -25.68
C ASP A 406 13.60 8.16 -25.18
N PRO A 407 13.17 8.75 -24.05
CA PRO A 407 11.85 8.48 -23.48
C PRO A 407 10.70 8.94 -24.39
N VAL A 408 10.93 9.97 -25.21
CA VAL A 408 9.94 10.50 -26.15
C VAL A 408 9.71 9.49 -27.28
N ASP A 409 10.78 8.94 -27.85
CA ASP A 409 10.70 7.91 -28.89
C ASP A 409 10.10 6.59 -28.35
N ARG A 410 10.49 6.16 -27.14
CA ARG A 410 9.93 4.94 -26.52
C ARG A 410 8.43 5.07 -26.26
N ALA A 411 8.00 6.18 -25.67
CA ALA A 411 6.58 6.43 -25.40
C ALA A 411 5.77 6.59 -26.70
N TRP A 412 6.32 7.30 -27.70
CA TRP A 412 5.68 7.43 -29.01
C TRP A 412 5.52 6.08 -29.72
N ARG A 413 6.54 5.20 -29.68
CA ARG A 413 6.44 3.84 -30.24
C ARG A 413 5.47 2.97 -29.47
N ALA A 414 5.44 3.04 -28.14
CA ALA A 414 4.45 2.34 -27.33
C ALA A 414 3.02 2.74 -27.74
N LEU A 415 2.78 4.05 -27.86
CA LEU A 415 1.52 4.61 -28.33
C LEU A 415 1.15 4.11 -29.73
N ARG A 416 2.11 4.09 -30.66
CA ARG A 416 1.95 3.60 -32.04
C ARG A 416 1.90 2.08 -32.20
N ALA A 417 2.27 1.30 -31.20
CA ALA A 417 2.06 -0.14 -31.16
C ALA A 417 0.69 -0.52 -30.60
N GLY A 418 0.26 0.12 -29.51
CA GLY A 418 -1.04 -0.14 -28.90
C GLY A 418 -1.08 0.14 -27.41
N LEU A 419 -2.19 0.72 -26.96
CA LEU A 419 -2.54 0.80 -25.55
C LEU A 419 -3.70 -0.16 -25.28
N PRO A 420 -3.69 -0.92 -24.18
CA PRO A 420 -4.81 -1.80 -23.88
C PRO A 420 -6.12 -1.03 -23.65
N GLU A 421 -6.05 0.24 -23.26
CA GLU A 421 -7.20 1.15 -23.14
C GLU A 421 -7.85 1.51 -24.49
N GLU A 422 -7.25 1.13 -25.63
CA GLU A 422 -7.92 1.17 -26.95
C GLU A 422 -9.01 0.10 -27.08
N LEU A 423 -9.03 -0.91 -26.20
CA LEU A 423 -10.00 -2.00 -26.18
C LEU A 423 -11.03 -1.77 -25.07
N ARG A 424 -12.31 -2.02 -25.36
CA ARG A 424 -13.40 -1.87 -24.39
C ARG A 424 -13.46 -3.08 -23.47
N PHE A 425 -12.94 -2.91 -22.28
CA PHE A 425 -12.95 -3.96 -21.26
C PHE A 425 -14.35 -4.16 -20.66
N PRO A 426 -14.68 -5.39 -20.20
CA PRO A 426 -15.90 -5.64 -19.45
C PRO A 426 -16.00 -4.78 -18.18
N GLY A 427 -17.21 -4.29 -17.91
CA GLY A 427 -17.51 -3.55 -16.69
C GLY A 427 -17.65 -4.47 -15.48
N ALA A 428 -17.11 -4.07 -14.34
CA ALA A 428 -17.15 -4.84 -13.09
C ALA A 428 -17.79 -4.09 -11.91
N GLY A 429 -18.12 -2.80 -12.07
CA GLY A 429 -18.66 -1.99 -10.97
C GLY A 429 -17.61 -1.62 -9.93
N LYS A 430 -18.03 -1.22 -8.72
CA LYS A 430 -17.13 -0.79 -7.62
C LYS A 430 -16.67 -1.94 -6.71
N GLY A 431 -16.95 -3.16 -7.14
CA GLY A 431 -16.83 -4.37 -6.37
C GLY A 431 -15.46 -5.06 -6.41
N SER A 432 -15.31 -6.10 -5.58
CA SER A 432 -14.20 -7.05 -5.77
C SER A 432 -14.45 -7.85 -7.03
N VAL A 433 -13.40 -8.08 -7.83
CA VAL A 433 -13.56 -8.80 -9.09
C VAL A 433 -12.38 -9.70 -9.39
N THR A 434 -12.70 -10.86 -9.94
CA THR A 434 -11.76 -11.81 -10.52
C THR A 434 -12.07 -11.98 -12.01
N ALA A 435 -11.03 -12.12 -12.83
CA ALA A 435 -11.16 -12.41 -14.26
C ALA A 435 -10.32 -13.64 -14.59
N VAL A 436 -10.98 -14.69 -15.04
CA VAL A 436 -10.36 -15.98 -15.35
C VAL A 436 -10.68 -16.35 -16.78
N LEU A 437 -9.66 -16.68 -17.57
CA LEU A 437 -9.83 -17.14 -18.94
C LEU A 437 -9.58 -18.65 -19.01
N HIS A 438 -10.53 -19.39 -19.60
CA HIS A 438 -10.35 -20.79 -19.97
C HIS A 438 -10.73 -20.97 -21.45
N GLY A 439 -9.74 -21.30 -22.28
CA GLY A 439 -9.92 -21.30 -23.74
C GLY A 439 -10.27 -19.89 -24.22
N GLU A 440 -11.46 -19.74 -24.82
CA GLU A 440 -12.00 -18.45 -25.29
C GLU A 440 -13.06 -17.86 -24.34
N LEU A 441 -13.31 -18.49 -23.19
CA LEU A 441 -14.35 -18.11 -22.24
C LEU A 441 -13.75 -17.34 -21.06
N LEU A 442 -14.06 -16.04 -21.00
CA LEU A 442 -13.70 -15.16 -19.90
C LEU A 442 -14.80 -15.19 -18.83
N THR A 443 -14.47 -15.66 -17.64
CA THR A 443 -15.37 -15.61 -16.48
C THR A 443 -14.99 -14.48 -15.54
N LEU A 444 -15.98 -13.65 -15.21
CA LEU A 444 -15.88 -12.57 -14.24
C LEU A 444 -16.63 -12.96 -12.97
N GLY A 445 -15.91 -13.09 -11.86
CA GLY A 445 -16.52 -13.21 -10.53
C GLY A 445 -16.62 -11.83 -9.89
N LEU A 446 -17.83 -11.37 -9.59
CA LEU A 446 -18.15 -10.03 -9.08
C LEU A 446 -18.70 -10.11 -7.66
N ASP A 447 -18.09 -9.37 -6.74
CA ASP A 447 -18.51 -9.18 -5.34
C ASP A 447 -18.71 -10.46 -4.52
N GLY A 448 -18.13 -11.59 -4.96
CA GLY A 448 -18.36 -12.86 -4.29
C GLY A 448 -19.78 -13.40 -4.44
N GLU A 449 -20.58 -12.85 -5.34
CA GLU A 449 -22.01 -13.18 -5.47
C GLU A 449 -22.48 -13.43 -6.90
N ARG A 450 -21.81 -12.87 -7.90
CA ARG A 450 -22.25 -12.95 -9.29
C ARG A 450 -21.14 -13.44 -10.21
N ILE A 451 -21.46 -14.35 -11.12
CA ILE A 451 -20.55 -14.91 -12.11
C ILE A 451 -21.10 -14.56 -13.49
N VAL A 452 -20.29 -13.89 -14.32
CA VAL A 452 -20.64 -13.52 -15.70
C VAL A 452 -19.61 -14.15 -16.64
N VAL A 453 -20.06 -14.92 -17.62
CA VAL A 453 -19.21 -15.57 -18.62
C VAL A 453 -19.36 -14.84 -19.95
N HIS A 454 -18.24 -14.39 -20.49
CA HIS A 454 -18.11 -13.78 -21.80
C HIS A 454 -17.41 -14.75 -22.75
N GLY A 455 -18.00 -14.98 -23.92
CA GLY A 455 -17.32 -15.60 -25.05
C GLY A 455 -17.06 -14.59 -26.17
N PRO A 456 -16.56 -15.05 -27.33
CA PRO A 456 -16.26 -14.19 -28.48
C PRO A 456 -17.46 -13.36 -28.98
N GLY A 457 -18.69 -13.85 -28.76
CA GLY A 457 -19.93 -13.19 -29.17
C GLY A 457 -20.57 -12.25 -28.15
N GLY A 458 -19.98 -12.10 -26.95
CA GLY A 458 -20.56 -11.30 -25.85
C GLY A 458 -20.82 -12.14 -24.60
N ILE A 459 -21.84 -11.78 -23.82
CA ILE A 459 -22.21 -12.52 -22.61
C ILE A 459 -22.91 -13.83 -23.02
N GLU A 460 -22.36 -14.96 -22.58
CA GLU A 460 -22.94 -16.28 -22.83
C GLU A 460 -23.73 -16.81 -21.63
N HIS A 461 -23.27 -16.51 -20.41
CA HIS A 461 -23.91 -16.97 -19.19
C HIS A 461 -23.83 -15.92 -18.09
N GLU A 462 -24.86 -15.82 -17.27
CA GLU A 462 -24.88 -15.00 -16.07
C GLU A 462 -25.61 -15.75 -14.96
N ARG A 463 -24.99 -15.82 -13.79
CA ARG A 463 -25.53 -16.53 -12.63
C ARG A 463 -25.26 -15.78 -11.34
N SER A 464 -26.25 -15.73 -10.45
CA SER A 464 -26.09 -15.29 -9.07
C SER A 464 -25.77 -16.50 -8.22
N THR A 465 -24.53 -16.60 -7.73
CA THR A 465 -24.07 -17.70 -6.88
C THR A 465 -22.97 -17.20 -5.97
N PRO A 466 -23.12 -17.34 -4.64
CA PRO A 466 -22.11 -16.89 -3.70
C PRO A 466 -20.84 -17.73 -3.80
N PHE A 467 -19.69 -17.08 -3.74
CA PHE A 467 -18.37 -17.71 -3.68
C PHE A 467 -17.43 -16.93 -2.75
N PRO A 468 -16.57 -17.60 -1.96
CA PRO A 468 -15.70 -16.91 -1.00
C PRO A 468 -14.61 -16.05 -1.65
N SER A 469 -14.10 -15.07 -0.91
CA SER A 469 -12.94 -14.29 -1.33
C SER A 469 -11.67 -15.15 -1.47
N GLY A 470 -10.76 -14.73 -2.34
CA GLY A 470 -9.52 -15.49 -2.62
C GLY A 470 -9.74 -16.75 -3.47
N THR A 471 -10.90 -16.87 -4.12
CA THR A 471 -11.22 -17.93 -5.07
C THR A 471 -11.49 -17.35 -6.47
N PHE A 472 -11.42 -18.20 -7.48
CA PHE A 472 -11.45 -17.85 -8.90
C PHE A 472 -12.54 -18.66 -9.59
N PRO A 473 -13.78 -18.13 -9.73
CA PRO A 473 -14.81 -18.80 -10.49
C PRO A 473 -14.46 -18.82 -11.99
N TRP A 474 -14.74 -19.92 -12.67
CA TRP A 474 -14.49 -20.06 -14.10
C TRP A 474 -15.41 -21.09 -14.76
N PHE A 475 -15.60 -20.98 -16.08
CA PHE A 475 -16.48 -21.85 -16.86
C PHE A 475 -15.67 -22.53 -17.98
N ASP A 476 -15.84 -23.84 -18.16
CA ASP A 476 -15.10 -24.61 -19.18
C ASP A 476 -15.87 -24.75 -20.52
N GLY A 477 -17.08 -24.19 -20.60
CA GLY A 477 -18.01 -24.34 -21.72
C GLY A 477 -19.19 -25.27 -21.41
N THR A 478 -19.07 -26.11 -20.39
CA THR A 478 -20.11 -27.06 -19.95
C THR A 478 -20.46 -26.85 -18.47
N ASP A 479 -19.45 -26.84 -17.60
CA ASP A 479 -19.58 -26.77 -16.15
C ASP A 479 -18.92 -25.50 -15.59
N ALA A 480 -19.49 -25.00 -14.49
CA ALA A 480 -18.88 -23.93 -13.71
C ALA A 480 -18.03 -24.50 -12.57
N TYR A 481 -16.86 -23.92 -12.36
CA TYR A 481 -15.90 -24.32 -11.36
C TYR A 481 -15.49 -23.17 -10.47
N LEU A 482 -14.99 -23.50 -9.29
CA LEU A 482 -14.33 -22.60 -8.37
C LEU A 482 -12.92 -23.11 -8.10
N SER A 483 -11.91 -22.31 -8.45
CA SER A 483 -10.50 -22.65 -8.21
C SER A 483 -9.88 -21.75 -7.15
N ARG A 484 -8.82 -22.21 -6.48
CA ARG A 484 -7.94 -21.37 -5.66
C ARG A 484 -6.55 -21.96 -5.54
N LEU A 485 -5.60 -21.14 -5.07
CA LEU A 485 -4.26 -21.60 -4.70
C LEU A 485 -4.16 -21.67 -3.17
N HIS A 486 -4.03 -22.87 -2.61
CA HIS A 486 -3.89 -23.08 -1.17
C HIS A 486 -2.52 -23.70 -0.87
N ASN A 487 -1.67 -22.98 -0.13
CA ASN A 487 -0.28 -23.41 0.16
C ASN A 487 0.51 -23.82 -1.10
N GLY A 488 0.40 -23.04 -2.17
CA GLY A 488 1.06 -23.30 -3.47
C GLY A 488 0.43 -24.44 -4.28
N ARG A 489 -0.66 -25.04 -3.81
CA ARG A 489 -1.37 -26.13 -4.49
C ARG A 489 -2.65 -25.64 -5.17
N PRO A 490 -2.86 -25.98 -6.45
CA PRO A 490 -4.13 -25.69 -7.13
C PRO A 490 -5.23 -26.61 -6.58
N GLU A 491 -6.34 -26.01 -6.18
CA GLU A 491 -7.55 -26.70 -5.75
C GLU A 491 -8.71 -26.27 -6.63
N THR A 492 -9.48 -27.23 -7.15
CA THR A 492 -10.61 -26.95 -8.03
C THR A 492 -11.83 -27.76 -7.61
N TYR A 493 -12.96 -27.07 -7.60
CA TYR A 493 -14.27 -27.55 -7.17
C TYR A 493 -15.28 -27.29 -8.29
N ARG A 494 -16.27 -28.16 -8.46
CA ARG A 494 -17.37 -27.96 -9.42
C ARG A 494 -18.57 -27.37 -8.69
N PHE A 495 -19.24 -26.38 -9.30
CA PHE A 495 -20.52 -25.88 -8.80
C PHE A 495 -21.62 -26.90 -9.13
N ALA A 496 -22.30 -27.40 -8.10
CA ALA A 496 -23.45 -28.29 -8.30
C ALA A 496 -24.77 -27.50 -8.39
N ASP A 497 -24.97 -26.53 -7.49
CA ASP A 497 -26.13 -25.63 -7.42
C ASP A 497 -25.73 -24.30 -6.73
N ASP A 498 -26.69 -23.52 -6.24
CA ASP A 498 -26.44 -22.17 -5.70
C ASP A 498 -25.65 -22.21 -4.38
N GLY A 499 -24.33 -22.08 -4.49
CA GLY A 499 -23.40 -21.95 -3.38
C GLY A 499 -22.88 -23.27 -2.83
N ARG A 500 -23.27 -24.41 -3.42
CA ARG A 500 -22.71 -25.73 -3.09
C ARG A 500 -21.73 -26.20 -4.14
N LEU A 501 -20.68 -26.82 -3.64
CA LEU A 501 -19.53 -27.30 -4.37
C LEU A 501 -19.37 -28.80 -4.17
N GLU A 502 -18.76 -29.46 -5.15
CA GLU A 502 -18.31 -30.84 -5.03
C GLU A 502 -16.90 -31.01 -5.61
N ILE A 503 -16.27 -32.14 -5.31
CA ILE A 503 -14.96 -32.49 -5.86
C ILE A 503 -15.17 -33.09 -7.25
N PRO A 504 -14.59 -32.49 -8.32
CA PRO A 504 -14.70 -33.05 -9.67
C PRO A 504 -14.13 -34.48 -9.74
N ASP A 505 -14.78 -35.31 -10.56
CA ASP A 505 -14.28 -36.65 -10.85
C ASP A 505 -13.07 -36.59 -11.81
N GLY A 506 -12.11 -37.50 -11.64
CA GLY A 506 -10.94 -37.64 -12.53
C GLY A 506 -9.58 -37.68 -11.82
N GLU A 507 -8.58 -38.26 -12.49
CA GLU A 507 -7.19 -38.36 -11.98
C GLU A 507 -6.45 -37.01 -12.01
N ARG A 508 -6.88 -36.09 -12.88
CA ARG A 508 -6.37 -34.71 -12.94
C ARG A 508 -7.52 -33.75 -12.74
N LEU A 509 -7.36 -32.85 -11.78
CA LEU A 509 -8.34 -31.79 -11.57
C LEU A 509 -8.20 -30.72 -12.67
N PRO A 510 -9.33 -30.21 -13.18
CA PRO A 510 -9.30 -29.15 -14.17
C PRO A 510 -8.71 -27.87 -13.57
N TRP A 511 -7.96 -27.11 -14.35
CA TRP A 511 -7.47 -25.78 -13.98
C TRP A 511 -7.67 -24.84 -15.17
N PRO A 512 -7.94 -23.53 -14.96
CA PRO A 512 -8.07 -22.58 -16.05
C PRO A 512 -6.87 -22.61 -17.00
N GLN A 513 -7.15 -22.55 -18.31
CA GLN A 513 -6.13 -22.52 -19.34
C GLN A 513 -6.27 -21.22 -20.13
N SER A 514 -5.35 -20.29 -19.90
CA SER A 514 -5.36 -18.97 -20.54
C SER A 514 -4.13 -18.83 -21.41
N ALA A 515 -4.33 -18.40 -22.66
CA ALA A 515 -3.22 -18.07 -23.55
C ALA A 515 -2.45 -16.87 -22.99
N THR A 516 -1.21 -17.10 -22.59
CA THR A 516 -0.30 -16.08 -22.05
C THR A 516 0.45 -15.32 -23.14
N SER A 517 0.27 -15.68 -24.41
CA SER A 517 0.96 -15.09 -25.56
C SER A 517 0.03 -15.10 -26.77
N VAL A 518 -0.37 -13.93 -27.27
CA VAL A 518 -1.35 -13.80 -28.35
C VAL A 518 -1.03 -12.61 -29.26
N PRO A 519 -1.21 -12.74 -30.60
CA PRO A 519 -1.16 -11.60 -31.50
C PRO A 519 -2.44 -10.77 -31.37
N VAL A 520 -2.28 -9.46 -31.15
CA VAL A 520 -3.39 -8.50 -31.06
C VAL A 520 -3.22 -7.41 -32.12
N THR A 521 -4.22 -7.24 -32.97
CA THR A 521 -4.27 -6.12 -33.92
C THR A 521 -5.09 -5.00 -33.30
N PHE A 522 -4.41 -3.96 -32.80
CA PHE A 522 -5.08 -2.80 -32.23
C PHE A 522 -5.83 -2.01 -33.32
N PRO A 523 -6.90 -1.28 -32.97
CA PRO A 523 -7.71 -0.57 -33.96
C PRO A 523 -6.87 0.44 -34.76
N GLY A 524 -7.03 0.40 -36.09
CA GLY A 524 -6.26 1.23 -37.03
C GLY A 524 -4.82 0.77 -37.31
N ALA A 525 -4.32 -0.28 -36.65
CA ALA A 525 -3.02 -0.88 -36.98
C ALA A 525 -3.10 -1.80 -38.21
N THR A 526 -2.04 -1.85 -39.01
CA THR A 526 -1.90 -2.75 -40.15
C THR A 526 -1.24 -4.08 -39.80
N GLU A 527 -0.54 -4.14 -38.67
CA GLU A 527 0.22 -5.29 -38.20
C GLU A 527 -0.19 -5.64 -36.77
N SER A 528 -0.10 -6.92 -36.42
CA SER A 528 -0.38 -7.39 -35.06
C SER A 528 0.81 -7.18 -34.14
N VAL A 529 0.54 -6.81 -32.89
CA VAL A 529 1.52 -6.76 -31.79
C VAL A 529 1.41 -8.05 -30.99
N GLN A 530 2.54 -8.68 -30.68
CA GLN A 530 2.53 -9.83 -29.78
C GLN A 530 2.37 -9.35 -28.34
N VAL A 531 1.30 -9.75 -27.67
CA VAL A 531 1.03 -9.44 -26.27
C VAL A 531 1.33 -10.68 -25.43
N THR A 532 2.22 -10.54 -24.46
CA THR A 532 2.59 -11.63 -23.55
C THR A 532 2.30 -11.25 -22.10
N LEU A 533 1.75 -12.18 -21.32
CA LEU A 533 1.63 -12.10 -19.86
C LEU A 533 2.52 -13.18 -19.26
N ASP A 534 3.57 -12.75 -18.59
CA ASP A 534 4.52 -13.65 -17.95
C ASP A 534 4.87 -13.10 -16.57
N ARG A 535 4.71 -13.94 -15.55
CA ARG A 535 4.89 -13.57 -14.15
C ARG A 535 4.19 -12.26 -13.77
N GLY A 536 2.93 -12.13 -14.14
CA GLY A 536 2.11 -10.93 -13.90
C GLY A 536 2.61 -9.64 -14.59
N VAL A 537 3.57 -9.73 -15.52
CA VAL A 537 4.02 -8.59 -16.34
C VAL A 537 3.47 -8.75 -17.76
N LEU A 538 2.71 -7.75 -18.18
CA LEU A 538 2.27 -7.60 -19.56
C LEU A 538 3.41 -7.00 -20.37
N ARG A 539 3.76 -7.59 -21.52
CA ARG A 539 4.69 -7.04 -22.51
C ARG A 539 4.02 -6.96 -23.87
N LEU A 540 4.21 -5.85 -24.56
CA LEU A 540 3.83 -5.64 -25.95
C LEU A 540 5.11 -5.67 -26.78
N ILE A 541 5.15 -6.53 -27.78
CA ILE A 541 6.29 -6.75 -28.67
C ILE A 541 5.87 -6.42 -30.09
N ALA A 542 6.48 -5.38 -30.66
CA ALA A 542 6.32 -4.97 -32.05
C ALA A 542 7.69 -4.99 -32.74
N ASP A 543 7.76 -5.44 -33.99
CA ASP A 543 9.00 -5.58 -34.76
C ASP A 543 10.11 -6.37 -34.03
N GLY A 544 9.72 -7.38 -33.26
CA GLY A 544 10.62 -8.20 -32.45
C GLY A 544 11.23 -7.49 -31.23
N ARG A 545 10.74 -6.31 -30.86
CA ARG A 545 11.21 -5.52 -29.71
C ARG A 545 10.09 -5.24 -28.74
N THR A 546 10.39 -5.30 -27.43
CA THR A 546 9.46 -4.82 -26.41
C THR A 546 9.31 -3.31 -26.55
N VAL A 547 8.09 -2.86 -26.82
CA VAL A 547 7.75 -1.44 -26.97
C VAL A 547 7.04 -0.89 -25.74
N ALA A 548 6.37 -1.75 -24.98
CA ALA A 548 5.80 -1.41 -23.69
C ALA A 548 5.80 -2.64 -22.78
N ARG A 549 5.94 -2.39 -21.48
CA ARG A 549 5.64 -3.36 -20.43
C ARG A 549 4.93 -2.68 -19.28
N ARG A 550 4.11 -3.43 -18.55
CA ARG A 550 3.44 -2.95 -17.35
C ARG A 550 2.97 -4.11 -16.46
N PRO A 551 2.82 -3.90 -15.14
CA PRO A 551 2.16 -4.86 -14.28
C PRO A 551 0.73 -5.15 -14.74
N PHE A 552 0.33 -6.42 -14.72
CA PHE A 552 -1.03 -6.85 -15.01
C PHE A 552 -1.91 -6.67 -13.74
N PRO A 553 -3.01 -5.88 -13.83
CA PRO A 553 -3.86 -5.65 -12.67
C PRO A 553 -4.82 -6.84 -12.43
N HIS A 554 -4.71 -7.49 -11.28
CA HIS A 554 -5.68 -8.49 -10.82
C HIS A 554 -6.82 -7.79 -10.08
N GLY A 555 -7.70 -7.11 -10.81
CA GLY A 555 -8.86 -6.43 -10.24
C GLY A 555 -9.45 -5.32 -11.12
N ALA A 556 -10.49 -4.67 -10.63
CA ALA A 556 -11.10 -3.53 -11.31
C ALA A 556 -10.16 -2.31 -11.22
N VAL A 557 -9.96 -1.65 -12.36
CA VAL A 557 -9.33 -0.33 -12.46
C VAL A 557 -10.37 0.59 -13.09
N ASP A 558 -10.75 1.64 -12.36
CA ASP A 558 -11.79 2.60 -12.77
C ASP A 558 -13.11 1.94 -13.20
N GLY A 559 -13.52 0.88 -12.49
CA GLY A 559 -14.78 0.16 -12.72
C GLY A 559 -14.78 -0.85 -13.87
N ALA A 560 -13.64 -1.05 -14.55
CA ALA A 560 -13.46 -2.03 -15.62
C ALA A 560 -12.35 -3.03 -15.30
N VAL A 561 -12.41 -4.22 -15.89
CA VAL A 561 -11.43 -5.28 -15.64
C VAL A 561 -10.66 -5.61 -16.89
N MET A 562 -9.34 -5.52 -16.80
CA MET A 562 -8.48 -5.97 -17.88
C MET A 562 -8.49 -7.50 -17.92
N PRO A 563 -9.05 -8.11 -18.97
CA PRO A 563 -9.02 -9.56 -19.06
C PRO A 563 -7.61 -10.04 -19.38
N PRO A 564 -7.29 -11.32 -19.12
CA PRO A 564 -6.04 -11.92 -19.60
C PRO A 564 -5.86 -11.70 -21.12
N PRO A 565 -4.62 -11.52 -21.62
CA PRO A 565 -4.36 -11.15 -23.01
C PRO A 565 -5.05 -12.04 -24.04
N GLY A 566 -5.14 -13.36 -23.78
CA GLY A 566 -5.80 -14.31 -24.67
C GLY A 566 -7.23 -13.91 -25.09
N PHE A 567 -7.93 -13.08 -24.30
CA PHE A 567 -9.28 -12.61 -24.64
C PHE A 567 -9.30 -11.31 -25.46
N TRP A 568 -8.18 -10.61 -25.60
CA TRP A 568 -8.11 -9.29 -26.23
C TRP A 568 -8.53 -9.26 -27.71
N PRO A 569 -8.26 -10.29 -28.53
CA PRO A 569 -8.75 -10.33 -29.92
C PRO A 569 -10.27 -10.27 -30.06
N HIS A 570 -11.01 -10.58 -29.00
CA HIS A 570 -12.48 -10.56 -28.98
C HIS A 570 -13.07 -9.24 -28.46
N LEU A 571 -12.23 -8.31 -27.99
CA LEU A 571 -12.69 -7.05 -27.43
C LEU A 571 -12.97 -6.03 -28.54
N PRO A 572 -14.11 -5.31 -28.47
CA PRO A 572 -14.38 -4.25 -29.42
C PRO A 572 -13.49 -3.02 -29.13
N PRO A 573 -13.21 -2.18 -30.14
CA PRO A 573 -12.54 -0.90 -29.93
C PRO A 573 -13.32 0.00 -28.97
N ALA A 574 -12.63 0.63 -28.03
CA ALA A 574 -13.20 1.67 -27.18
C ALA A 574 -13.50 2.94 -27.98
N ASP A 575 -12.54 3.36 -28.80
CA ASP A 575 -12.57 4.55 -29.65
C ASP A 575 -11.83 4.27 -30.98
N PRO A 576 -12.53 3.81 -32.03
CA PRO A 576 -11.90 3.45 -33.30
C PRO A 576 -11.13 4.61 -33.96
N ASP A 577 -11.75 5.80 -34.01
CA ASP A 577 -11.17 6.98 -34.65
C ASP A 577 -9.99 7.53 -33.85
N GLY A 578 -10.13 7.59 -32.52
CA GLY A 578 -9.04 7.96 -31.62
C GLY A 578 -7.85 7.02 -31.75
N SER A 579 -8.07 5.71 -31.75
CA SER A 579 -7.02 4.69 -31.92
C SER A 579 -6.31 4.83 -33.27
N ALA A 580 -7.06 5.07 -34.36
CA ALA A 580 -6.48 5.34 -35.67
C ALA A 580 -5.66 6.64 -35.69
N ALA A 581 -6.09 7.68 -34.96
CA ALA A 581 -5.32 8.92 -34.82
C ALA A 581 -3.99 8.69 -34.09
N LEU A 582 -3.93 7.80 -33.10
CA LEU A 582 -2.67 7.43 -32.44
C LEU A 582 -1.65 6.84 -33.42
N ARG A 583 -2.08 6.06 -34.41
CA ARG A 583 -1.20 5.49 -35.45
C ARG A 583 -0.65 6.54 -36.41
N ARG A 584 -1.42 7.61 -36.67
CA ARG A 584 -1.06 8.75 -37.54
C ARG A 584 -0.21 9.80 -36.83
N LEU A 585 -0.19 9.82 -35.49
CA LEU A 585 0.58 10.79 -34.72
C LEU A 585 2.08 10.65 -35.02
N ASP A 586 2.68 11.73 -35.51
CA ASP A 586 4.12 11.80 -35.73
C ASP A 586 4.89 12.08 -34.43
N ARG A 587 6.20 11.83 -34.45
CA ARG A 587 7.06 12.05 -33.28
C ARG A 587 7.04 13.52 -32.84
N ALA A 588 6.94 14.46 -33.79
CA ALA A 588 6.88 15.90 -33.49
C ALA A 588 5.59 16.28 -32.75
N GLY A 589 4.45 15.72 -33.14
CA GLY A 589 3.17 15.88 -32.45
C GLY A 589 3.19 15.32 -31.03
N PHE A 590 3.77 14.13 -30.85
CA PHE A 590 3.98 13.59 -29.50
C PHE A 590 4.94 14.48 -28.67
N GLY A 591 5.99 15.02 -29.30
CA GLY A 591 6.92 15.97 -28.69
C GLY A 591 6.21 17.24 -28.16
N ARG A 592 5.22 17.76 -28.88
CA ARG A 592 4.40 18.91 -28.41
C ARG A 592 3.59 18.57 -27.14
N LEU A 593 3.07 17.35 -27.05
CA LEU A 593 2.39 16.88 -25.83
C LEU A 593 3.37 16.77 -24.66
N VAL A 594 4.58 16.27 -24.90
CA VAL A 594 5.64 16.23 -23.89
C VAL A 594 6.06 17.64 -23.45
N ASP A 595 6.22 18.59 -24.38
CA ASP A 595 6.49 20.00 -24.05
C ASP A 595 5.40 20.60 -23.15
N ALA A 596 4.12 20.32 -23.41
CA ALA A 596 3.03 20.75 -22.55
C ALA A 596 3.11 20.11 -21.15
N ALA A 597 3.39 18.80 -21.08
CA ALA A 597 3.51 18.06 -19.83
C ALA A 597 4.73 18.48 -18.98
N LEU A 598 5.79 19.00 -19.60
CA LEU A 598 6.95 19.56 -18.92
C LEU A 598 6.63 20.87 -18.17
N VAL A 599 5.54 21.56 -18.54
CA VAL A 599 5.07 22.77 -17.85
C VAL A 599 4.21 22.39 -16.64
N ASN A 600 3.03 21.82 -16.87
CA ASN A 600 2.12 21.35 -15.84
C ASN A 600 1.01 20.47 -16.46
N ALA A 601 0.12 19.94 -15.60
CA ALA A 601 -0.99 19.09 -16.02
C ALA A 601 -2.04 19.83 -16.87
N ARG A 602 -2.29 21.12 -16.58
CA ARG A 602 -3.29 21.92 -17.28
C ARG A 602 -2.91 22.18 -18.73
N GLU A 603 -1.66 22.56 -18.99
CA GLU A 603 -1.15 22.76 -20.35
C GLU A 603 -1.24 21.47 -21.18
N LEU A 604 -0.97 20.31 -20.57
CA LEU A 604 -1.17 19.02 -21.23
C LEU A 604 -2.65 18.77 -21.54
N ASP A 605 -3.55 19.03 -20.59
CA ASP A 605 -4.99 18.86 -20.77
C ASP A 605 -5.54 19.79 -21.88
N ASP A 606 -4.98 20.99 -22.04
CA ASP A 606 -5.31 21.93 -23.12
C ASP A 606 -4.69 21.54 -24.47
N ALA A 607 -3.47 20.98 -24.47
CA ALA A 607 -2.76 20.56 -25.69
C ALA A 607 -3.32 19.27 -26.29
N LEU A 608 -3.77 18.33 -25.44
CA LEU A 608 -4.22 17.02 -25.87
C LEU A 608 -5.38 17.06 -26.88
N PRO A 609 -6.50 17.78 -26.66
CA PRO A 609 -7.57 17.88 -27.66
C PRO A 609 -7.17 18.67 -28.92
N ARG A 610 -6.10 19.48 -28.88
CA ARG A 610 -5.59 20.19 -30.06
C ARG A 610 -4.73 19.29 -30.95
N VAL A 611 -3.93 18.41 -30.33
CA VAL A 611 -3.03 17.49 -31.06
C VAL A 611 -3.74 16.20 -31.46
N LEU A 612 -4.65 15.70 -30.62
CA LEU A 612 -5.40 14.46 -30.79
C LEU A 612 -6.92 14.70 -30.61
N PRO A 613 -7.55 15.51 -31.47
CA PRO A 613 -8.98 15.84 -31.37
C PRO A 613 -9.89 14.60 -31.48
N ASP A 614 -9.44 13.59 -32.23
CA ASP A 614 -10.19 12.36 -32.47
C ASP A 614 -10.20 11.40 -31.27
N VAL A 615 -9.34 11.61 -30.26
CA VAL A 615 -9.35 10.79 -29.02
C VAL A 615 -10.45 11.30 -28.11
N THR A 616 -11.62 10.69 -28.23
CA THR A 616 -12.87 11.08 -27.57
C THR A 616 -13.14 10.30 -26.29
N ASP A 617 -12.75 9.02 -26.23
CA ASP A 617 -12.93 8.17 -25.05
C ASP A 617 -12.10 8.66 -23.85
N ALA A 618 -12.74 8.78 -22.69
CA ALA A 618 -12.13 9.35 -21.50
C ALA A 618 -11.01 8.48 -20.91
N ARG A 619 -11.13 7.15 -21.00
CA ARG A 619 -10.14 6.22 -20.47
C ARG A 619 -8.92 6.17 -21.37
N LEU A 620 -9.12 6.09 -22.69
CA LEU A 620 -8.03 6.19 -23.66
C LEU A 620 -7.30 7.53 -23.51
N ARG A 621 -8.05 8.65 -23.42
CA ARG A 621 -7.48 9.98 -23.16
C ARG A 621 -6.62 10.00 -21.88
N GLY A 622 -7.13 9.43 -20.80
CA GLY A 622 -6.41 9.31 -19.53
C GLY A 622 -5.12 8.48 -19.63
N ALA A 623 -5.14 7.40 -20.40
CA ALA A 623 -3.97 6.57 -20.66
C ALA A 623 -2.90 7.31 -21.48
N VAL A 624 -3.29 8.00 -22.56
CA VAL A 624 -2.39 8.84 -23.36
C VAL A 624 -1.77 9.94 -22.50
N ARG A 625 -2.60 10.66 -21.73
CA ARG A 625 -2.14 11.71 -20.80
C ARG A 625 -1.10 11.17 -19.81
N THR A 626 -1.39 10.01 -19.20
CA THR A 626 -0.49 9.36 -18.24
C THR A 626 0.83 8.98 -18.91
N LEU A 627 0.80 8.39 -20.10
CA LEU A 627 2.00 8.02 -20.86
C LEU A 627 2.87 9.24 -21.20
N VAL A 628 2.27 10.36 -21.59
CA VAL A 628 2.98 11.61 -21.89
C VAL A 628 3.65 12.18 -20.62
N GLN A 629 2.95 12.19 -19.49
CA GLN A 629 3.51 12.65 -18.21
C GLN A 629 4.71 11.81 -17.76
N ARG A 630 4.57 10.49 -17.90
CA ARG A 630 5.64 9.52 -17.66
C ARG A 630 6.87 9.79 -18.53
N ALA A 631 6.67 9.99 -19.83
CA ALA A 631 7.72 10.35 -20.78
C ALA A 631 8.42 11.67 -20.43
N ALA A 632 7.65 12.71 -20.06
CA ALA A 632 8.20 14.01 -19.65
C ALA A 632 9.07 13.91 -18.38
N ALA A 633 8.62 13.17 -17.36
CA ALA A 633 9.38 12.93 -16.14
C ALA A 633 10.66 12.12 -16.40
N ALA A 634 10.58 11.08 -17.23
CA ALA A 634 11.73 10.29 -17.64
C ALA A 634 12.72 11.11 -18.49
N LEU A 635 12.24 12.04 -19.33
CA LEU A 635 13.08 12.92 -20.15
C LEU A 635 13.96 13.84 -19.29
N LEU A 636 13.40 14.52 -18.28
CA LEU A 636 14.20 15.37 -17.39
C LEU A 636 15.33 14.59 -16.70
N ARG A 637 15.04 13.36 -16.23
CA ARG A 637 16.04 12.48 -15.62
C ARG A 637 17.06 11.95 -16.62
N THR A 638 16.62 11.60 -17.83
CA THR A 638 17.52 11.15 -18.91
C THR A 638 18.50 12.25 -19.29
N LEU A 639 18.05 13.50 -19.40
CA LEU A 639 18.91 14.63 -19.70
C LEU A 639 19.89 14.91 -18.55
N ARG A 640 19.46 14.78 -17.28
CA ARG A 640 20.38 14.84 -16.12
C ARG A 640 21.47 13.77 -16.17
N LEU A 641 21.09 12.52 -16.42
CA LEU A 641 22.03 11.40 -16.54
C LEU A 641 23.07 11.67 -17.65
N ARG A 642 22.60 12.13 -18.82
CA ARG A 642 23.47 12.42 -19.96
C ARG A 642 24.38 13.63 -19.69
N ASP A 643 23.87 14.69 -19.07
CA ASP A 643 24.68 15.85 -18.68
C ASP A 643 25.78 15.44 -17.67
N ALA A 644 25.46 14.61 -16.67
CA ALA A 644 26.41 14.10 -15.67
C ALA A 644 27.49 13.21 -16.30
N LEU A 645 27.11 12.32 -17.22
CA LEU A 645 28.02 11.44 -17.95
C LEU A 645 28.67 12.09 -19.19
N ARG A 646 28.41 13.39 -19.42
CA ARG A 646 28.92 14.15 -20.57
C ARG A 646 28.54 13.56 -21.94
N LEU A 647 27.39 12.88 -22.02
CA LEU A 647 26.86 12.26 -23.23
C LEU A 647 26.07 13.28 -24.08
N PRO A 648 26.08 13.14 -25.42
CA PRO A 648 25.31 14.02 -26.30
C PRO A 648 23.80 13.88 -26.03
N ARG A 649 22.99 14.94 -26.12
CA ARG A 649 21.53 14.84 -25.90
C ARG A 649 20.81 14.10 -27.05
N PRO A 650 19.63 13.49 -26.82
CA PRO A 650 18.87 12.81 -27.89
C PRO A 650 18.49 13.75 -29.04
N ALA A 651 18.59 13.24 -30.27
CA ALA A 651 18.13 13.97 -31.45
C ALA A 651 16.62 14.22 -31.37
N GLY A 652 16.19 15.47 -31.54
CA GLY A 652 14.78 15.86 -31.41
C GLY A 652 14.28 15.95 -29.95
N THR A 653 15.15 16.38 -29.03
CA THR A 653 14.76 16.79 -27.68
C THR A 653 13.68 17.88 -27.76
N PRO A 654 12.57 17.79 -26.99
CA PRO A 654 11.50 18.78 -26.98
C PRO A 654 11.99 20.22 -26.72
N GLY A 655 11.30 21.20 -27.31
CA GLY A 655 11.79 22.58 -27.43
C GLY A 655 11.95 23.28 -26.08
N ARG A 656 11.12 22.94 -25.08
CA ARG A 656 11.18 23.57 -23.75
C ARG A 656 12.40 23.17 -22.92
N VAL A 657 13.08 22.08 -23.28
CA VAL A 657 14.29 21.58 -22.58
C VAL A 657 15.50 21.44 -23.51
N ALA A 658 15.32 21.72 -24.80
CA ALA A 658 16.43 21.79 -25.75
C ALA A 658 17.42 22.89 -25.33
N SER A 659 18.71 22.57 -25.40
CA SER A 659 19.76 23.57 -25.14
C SER A 659 19.94 24.44 -26.37
N VAL A 660 19.85 25.76 -26.22
CA VAL A 660 20.04 26.72 -27.33
C VAL A 660 21.52 27.09 -27.45
N SER A 661 22.18 27.24 -26.30
CA SER A 661 23.59 27.64 -26.19
C SER A 661 24.59 26.47 -26.15
N GLY A 662 24.12 25.23 -26.00
CA GLY A 662 24.96 24.07 -25.74
C GLY A 662 25.32 23.88 -24.26
N LEU A 663 24.86 24.77 -23.37
CA LEU A 663 25.00 24.62 -21.92
C LEU A 663 24.29 23.35 -21.40
N ARG A 664 24.91 22.73 -20.39
CA ARG A 664 24.36 21.57 -19.68
C ARG A 664 23.55 22.05 -18.49
N HIS A 665 22.29 21.63 -18.41
CA HIS A 665 21.36 22.09 -17.38
C HIS A 665 21.54 21.34 -16.06
N GLY A 666 22.02 20.09 -16.13
CA GLY A 666 22.27 19.26 -14.95
C GLY A 666 21.05 19.14 -14.04
N ARG A 667 21.29 19.11 -12.72
CA ARG A 667 20.26 18.87 -11.70
C ARG A 667 19.10 19.88 -11.69
N PHE A 668 19.27 21.06 -12.29
CA PHE A 668 18.26 22.13 -12.30
C PHE A 668 17.47 22.22 -13.61
N ILE A 669 17.58 21.20 -14.48
CA ILE A 669 16.82 21.15 -15.73
C ILE A 669 15.30 21.30 -15.58
N GLY A 670 14.73 20.90 -14.44
CA GLY A 670 13.29 21.06 -14.16
C GLY A 670 12.84 22.52 -14.08
N GLU A 671 13.75 23.47 -13.87
CA GLU A 671 13.44 24.91 -13.84
C GLU A 671 13.37 25.52 -15.24
N VAL A 672 14.08 24.95 -16.22
CA VAL A 672 14.16 25.44 -17.60
C VAL A 672 12.78 25.52 -18.29
N PRO A 673 11.94 24.46 -18.34
CA PRO A 673 10.64 24.54 -19.01
C PRO A 673 9.69 25.51 -18.30
N ALA A 674 9.79 25.60 -16.96
CA ALA A 674 8.97 26.52 -16.16
C ALA A 674 9.30 27.98 -16.45
N VAL A 675 10.58 28.34 -16.49
CA VAL A 675 11.03 29.70 -16.80
C VAL A 675 10.67 30.09 -18.24
N ARG A 676 10.87 29.19 -19.22
CA ARG A 676 10.53 29.45 -20.61
C ARG A 676 9.03 29.66 -20.81
N HIS A 677 8.18 28.83 -20.21
CA HIS A 677 6.74 29.02 -20.27
C HIS A 677 6.28 30.33 -19.62
N LEU A 678 6.80 30.65 -18.44
CA LEU A 678 6.49 31.93 -17.79
C LEU A 678 6.93 33.11 -18.68
N ALA A 679 8.06 32.99 -19.36
CA ALA A 679 8.54 34.03 -20.25
C ALA A 679 7.62 34.24 -21.47
N GLU A 680 7.11 33.16 -22.07
CA GLU A 680 6.11 33.21 -23.14
C GLU A 680 4.82 33.90 -22.67
N VAL A 681 4.29 33.50 -21.51
CA VAL A 681 3.07 34.09 -20.93
C VAL A 681 3.24 35.59 -20.66
N LEU A 682 4.39 36.00 -20.12
CA LEU A 682 4.65 37.40 -19.82
C LEU A 682 4.92 38.23 -21.08
N ALA A 683 5.53 37.65 -22.11
CA ALA A 683 5.70 38.31 -23.40
C ALA A 683 4.33 38.57 -24.06
N GLU A 684 3.46 37.56 -24.12
CA GLU A 684 2.09 37.71 -24.65
C GLU A 684 1.30 38.76 -23.84
N ALA A 685 1.37 38.69 -22.50
CA ALA A 685 0.71 39.65 -21.63
C ALA A 685 1.23 41.09 -21.84
N ALA A 686 2.54 41.26 -22.09
CA ALA A 686 3.14 42.56 -22.37
C ALA A 686 2.78 43.11 -23.76
N GLU A 687 2.30 42.28 -24.68
CA GLU A 687 1.76 42.71 -25.98
C GLU A 687 0.25 42.93 -25.94
N SER A 688 -0.43 42.44 -24.89
CA SER A 688 -1.88 42.55 -24.75
C SER A 688 -2.32 43.93 -24.21
N GLY A 689 -3.24 44.58 -24.94
CA GLY A 689 -3.95 45.79 -24.50
C GLY A 689 -3.11 47.09 -24.44
N PRO A 690 -3.74 48.23 -24.12
CA PRO A 690 -3.06 49.52 -24.03
C PRO A 690 -2.09 49.55 -22.84
N ALA A 691 -0.95 50.22 -23.01
CA ALA A 691 -0.03 50.51 -21.90
C ALA A 691 -0.67 51.57 -21.00
N TYR A 692 -0.94 51.21 -19.75
CA TYR A 692 -1.47 52.11 -18.74
C TYR A 692 -0.35 52.66 -17.85
N ASP A 693 -0.52 53.84 -17.26
CA ASP A 693 0.46 54.39 -16.32
C ASP A 693 0.48 53.68 -14.95
N THR A 694 -0.50 52.81 -14.67
CA THR A 694 -0.58 52.00 -13.45
C THR A 694 -0.70 50.53 -13.78
N PRO A 695 -0.36 49.59 -12.87
CA PRO A 695 -0.57 48.17 -13.14
C PRO A 695 -2.05 47.81 -13.24
N HIS A 696 -2.43 47.02 -14.23
CA HIS A 696 -3.80 46.51 -14.40
C HIS A 696 -3.84 44.98 -14.44
N PRO A 697 -4.80 44.33 -13.75
CA PRO A 697 -4.90 42.89 -13.75
C PRO A 697 -5.42 42.41 -15.11
N LEU A 698 -4.72 41.45 -15.72
CA LEU A 698 -5.12 40.80 -16.97
C LEU A 698 -5.87 39.49 -16.72
N GLY A 699 -5.57 38.82 -15.61
CA GLY A 699 -6.21 37.56 -15.24
C GLY A 699 -5.33 36.71 -14.35
N ARG A 700 -5.63 35.41 -14.33
CA ARG A 700 -4.88 34.41 -13.56
C ARG A 700 -4.57 33.22 -14.45
N VAL A 701 -3.33 32.77 -14.39
CA VAL A 701 -2.85 31.57 -15.06
C VAL A 701 -2.31 30.58 -14.03
N ASP A 702 -2.31 29.30 -14.39
CA ASP A 702 -1.62 28.28 -13.59
C ASP A 702 -0.15 28.25 -14.02
N ILE A 703 0.70 28.98 -13.30
CA ILE A 703 2.14 29.03 -13.61
C ILE A 703 2.89 27.94 -12.85
N PRO A 704 3.78 27.19 -13.51
CA PRO A 704 4.78 26.41 -12.79
C PRO A 704 5.60 27.35 -11.90
N ARG A 705 6.04 26.86 -10.75
CA ARG A 705 6.78 27.66 -9.77
C ARG A 705 8.28 27.37 -9.87
N PRO A 706 9.04 28.12 -10.68
CA PRO A 706 10.49 28.04 -10.64
C PRO A 706 11.02 28.54 -9.29
N ASN A 707 12.27 28.23 -8.98
CA ASN A 707 12.91 28.75 -7.78
C ASN A 707 13.34 30.21 -7.98
N TYR A 708 12.43 31.15 -7.74
CA TYR A 708 12.65 32.60 -7.88
C TYR A 708 13.77 33.17 -7.00
N LEU A 709 14.25 32.41 -6.00
CA LEU A 709 15.38 32.82 -5.17
C LEU A 709 16.68 32.87 -5.98
N ARG A 710 16.78 32.09 -7.06
CA ARG A 710 17.95 32.04 -7.96
C ARG A 710 17.90 33.04 -9.12
N PHE A 711 17.01 34.02 -9.06
CA PHE A 711 16.99 35.10 -10.05
C PHE A 711 18.03 36.17 -9.69
N GLY A 712 18.83 36.60 -10.68
CA GLY A 712 19.82 37.66 -10.52
C GLY A 712 21.03 37.31 -9.65
N VAL A 713 21.43 36.03 -9.61
CA VAL A 713 22.55 35.51 -8.80
C VAL A 713 23.63 34.80 -9.64
N LEU A 714 23.57 34.88 -10.97
CA LEU A 714 24.44 34.06 -11.82
C LEU A 714 25.91 34.46 -11.71
N GLY A 715 26.23 35.75 -11.59
CA GLY A 715 27.59 36.18 -11.29
C GLY A 715 28.05 35.66 -9.92
N GLY A 716 27.15 35.64 -8.95
CA GLY A 716 27.43 35.07 -7.63
C GLY A 716 27.72 33.57 -7.65
N GLU A 717 26.98 32.79 -8.44
CA GLU A 717 27.22 31.35 -8.63
C GLU A 717 28.56 31.10 -9.36
N ALA A 718 28.94 31.95 -10.32
CA ALA A 718 30.25 31.88 -10.96
C ALA A 718 31.40 32.16 -9.97
N LEU A 719 31.25 33.16 -9.09
CA LEU A 719 32.21 33.41 -8.03
C LEU A 719 32.28 32.27 -7.01
N LEU A 720 31.15 31.67 -6.64
CA LEU A 720 31.13 30.49 -5.76
C LEU A 720 31.87 29.30 -6.39
N ALA A 721 31.63 29.02 -7.67
CA ALA A 721 32.24 27.88 -8.37
C ALA A 721 33.76 28.03 -8.56
N SER A 722 34.25 29.27 -8.72
CA SER A 722 35.65 29.55 -9.05
C SER A 722 36.61 29.56 -7.86
N ARG A 723 36.14 29.46 -6.61
CA ARG A 723 37.04 29.54 -5.45
C ARG A 723 37.88 28.26 -5.27
N PRO A 724 39.13 28.40 -4.77
CA PRO A 724 39.99 27.24 -4.50
C PRO A 724 39.44 26.29 -3.43
N TRP A 725 38.75 26.83 -2.42
CA TRP A 725 38.21 26.05 -1.30
C TRP A 725 36.76 25.61 -1.48
N THR A 726 36.14 25.84 -2.64
CA THR A 726 34.81 25.29 -2.92
C THR A 726 34.92 23.77 -3.09
N PRO A 727 34.21 22.97 -2.28
CA PRO A 727 34.17 21.52 -2.48
C PRO A 727 33.66 21.18 -3.88
N GLU A 728 34.20 20.11 -4.49
CA GLU A 728 33.87 19.74 -5.88
C GLU A 728 32.35 19.55 -6.11
N HIS A 729 31.64 18.98 -5.14
CA HIS A 729 30.20 18.77 -5.26
C HIS A 729 29.39 20.07 -5.26
N GLU A 730 29.81 21.09 -4.48
CA GLU A 730 29.19 22.43 -4.49
C GLU A 730 29.58 23.20 -5.76
N ARG A 731 30.82 23.06 -6.24
CA ARG A 731 31.25 23.61 -7.54
C ARG A 731 30.37 23.10 -8.68
N LEU A 732 30.20 21.78 -8.78
CA LEU A 732 29.33 21.14 -9.79
C LEU A 732 27.87 21.60 -9.66
N ARG A 733 27.40 21.86 -8.44
CA ARG A 733 26.07 22.41 -8.20
C ARG A 733 25.93 23.83 -8.74
N SER A 734 26.85 24.74 -8.44
CA SER A 734 26.84 26.11 -8.99
C SER A 734 26.94 26.11 -10.52
N LEU A 735 27.80 25.25 -11.09
CA LEU A 735 27.89 25.08 -12.55
C LEU A 735 26.57 24.59 -13.18
N ALA A 736 25.82 23.72 -12.50
CA ALA A 736 24.50 23.32 -12.96
C ALA A 736 23.47 24.46 -12.91
N VAL A 737 23.55 25.37 -11.90
CA VAL A 737 22.68 26.57 -11.85
C VAL A 737 22.97 27.47 -13.04
N LEU A 738 24.26 27.76 -13.27
CA LEU A 738 24.73 28.56 -14.41
C LEU A 738 24.25 27.98 -15.73
N GLY A 739 24.43 26.68 -15.94
CA GLY A 739 24.04 26.02 -17.17
C GLY A 739 22.52 26.00 -17.39
N ALA A 740 21.73 25.71 -16.35
CA ALA A 740 20.27 25.69 -16.44
C ALA A 740 19.68 27.08 -16.71
N LEU A 741 20.02 28.06 -15.86
CA LEU A 741 19.41 29.39 -15.94
C LEU A 741 20.03 30.25 -17.05
N GLY A 742 21.31 30.07 -17.36
CA GLY A 742 21.98 30.76 -18.48
C GLY A 742 21.40 30.44 -19.85
N ASP A 743 20.70 29.31 -19.98
CA ASP A 743 20.00 28.88 -21.20
C ASP A 743 18.48 29.18 -21.14
N THR A 744 18.08 30.10 -20.26
CA THR A 744 16.70 30.59 -20.12
C THR A 744 16.65 32.10 -20.27
N PRO A 745 15.47 32.69 -20.57
CA PRO A 745 15.31 34.15 -20.60
C PRO A 745 15.71 34.85 -19.30
N TRP A 746 15.64 34.19 -18.14
CA TRP A 746 16.09 34.79 -16.88
C TRP A 746 17.61 34.95 -16.77
N GLY A 747 18.39 34.15 -17.49
CA GLY A 747 19.85 34.21 -17.48
C GLY A 747 20.46 34.64 -18.80
N ASP A 748 19.67 35.13 -19.76
CA ASP A 748 20.14 35.49 -21.10
C ASP A 748 20.94 36.81 -21.15
N GLY A 749 20.95 37.59 -20.07
CA GLY A 749 21.67 38.85 -19.98
C GLY A 749 21.04 40.01 -20.76
N SER A 750 19.80 39.86 -21.21
CA SER A 750 19.12 40.87 -22.04
C SER A 750 18.70 42.14 -21.28
N GLY A 751 18.71 42.11 -19.95
CA GLY A 751 18.20 43.19 -19.10
C GLY A 751 16.68 43.29 -19.08
N ARG A 752 15.95 42.38 -19.74
CA ARG A 752 14.48 42.45 -19.89
C ARG A 752 13.69 41.97 -18.67
N TRP A 753 14.38 41.52 -17.62
CA TRP A 753 13.75 40.90 -16.46
C TRP A 753 14.15 41.59 -15.17
N ARG A 754 13.19 41.77 -14.26
CA ARG A 754 13.47 42.14 -12.86
C ARG A 754 12.57 41.39 -11.90
N ARG A 755 13.08 41.15 -10.68
CA ARG A 755 12.34 40.58 -9.56
C ARG A 755 11.84 41.69 -8.66
N LEU A 756 10.56 41.61 -8.30
CA LEU A 756 9.88 42.55 -7.43
C LEU A 756 9.49 41.85 -6.13
N TRP A 757 9.56 42.59 -5.02
CA TRP A 757 9.14 42.10 -3.71
C TRP A 757 8.10 43.03 -3.11
N PHE A 758 6.94 42.47 -2.82
CA PHE A 758 5.80 43.21 -2.29
C PHE A 758 5.40 42.65 -0.93
N GLN A 759 4.76 43.49 -0.12
CA GLN A 759 4.12 43.11 1.12
C GLN A 759 2.66 43.55 1.09
N SER A 760 1.75 42.66 1.49
CA SER A 760 0.34 42.99 1.63
C SER A 760 -0.05 43.24 3.08
N LYS A 761 -1.02 44.14 3.29
CA LYS A 761 -1.66 44.33 4.59
C LYS A 761 -2.63 43.21 4.93
N THR A 762 -3.23 42.57 3.93
CA THR A 762 -4.27 41.54 4.10
C THR A 762 -3.80 40.17 3.59
N THR A 763 -4.41 39.13 4.12
CA THR A 763 -4.26 37.77 3.60
C THR A 763 -5.04 37.67 2.28
N GLN A 764 -4.43 37.10 1.25
CA GLN A 764 -5.01 36.93 -0.09
C GLN A 764 -4.37 35.73 -0.80
N ASP A 765 -4.85 35.38 -2.00
CA ASP A 765 -4.25 34.34 -2.84
C ASP A 765 -3.88 34.92 -4.23
N PRO A 766 -2.70 35.57 -4.33
CA PRO A 766 -2.32 36.32 -5.52
C PRO A 766 -1.48 35.50 -6.50
N VAL A 767 -1.12 34.26 -6.15
CA VAL A 767 -0.20 33.45 -6.96
C VAL A 767 -0.80 33.12 -8.32
N GLY A 768 -0.05 33.39 -9.39
CA GLY A 768 -0.49 33.22 -10.78
C GLY A 768 -1.29 34.38 -11.36
N GLN A 769 -1.53 35.45 -10.59
CA GLN A 769 -2.09 36.67 -11.16
C GLN A 769 -1.10 37.31 -12.13
N ILE A 770 -1.59 37.68 -13.31
CA ILE A 770 -0.86 38.40 -14.35
C ILE A 770 -1.36 39.83 -14.40
N TRP A 771 -0.40 40.74 -14.46
CA TRP A 771 -0.65 42.17 -14.47
C TRP A 771 0.09 42.80 -15.64
N ARG A 772 -0.60 43.66 -16.39
CA ARG A 772 0.04 44.60 -17.30
C ARG A 772 0.70 45.69 -16.47
N THR A 773 2.00 45.91 -16.66
CA THR A 773 2.74 47.04 -16.07
C THR A 773 2.94 48.12 -17.14
N PRO A 774 3.40 49.35 -16.78
CA PRO A 774 3.48 50.44 -17.74
C PRO A 774 4.30 50.17 -19.00
N ASN A 775 5.39 49.42 -18.87
CA ASN A 775 6.26 49.04 -20.00
C ASN A 775 6.30 47.53 -20.23
N GLY A 776 5.46 46.74 -19.57
CA GLY A 776 5.68 45.30 -19.51
C GLY A 776 4.54 44.49 -18.91
N ALA A 777 4.86 43.30 -18.42
CA ALA A 777 3.92 42.50 -17.66
C ALA A 777 4.63 41.84 -16.48
N MET A 778 3.90 41.59 -15.41
CA MET A 778 4.41 40.86 -14.26
C MET A 778 3.50 39.70 -13.85
N ALA A 779 4.11 38.67 -13.27
CA ALA A 779 3.44 37.53 -12.67
C ALA A 779 3.83 37.40 -11.20
N ILE A 780 2.84 37.12 -10.34
CA ILE A 780 3.08 36.84 -8.92
C ILE A 780 3.39 35.34 -8.74
N LEU A 781 4.59 35.02 -8.26
CA LEU A 781 5.10 33.64 -8.19
C LEU A 781 4.86 32.96 -6.84
N SER A 782 4.83 33.73 -5.75
CA SER A 782 4.70 33.19 -4.39
C SER A 782 4.02 34.17 -3.47
N PHE A 783 3.29 33.68 -2.48
CA PHE A 783 2.74 34.47 -1.38
C PHE A 783 2.87 33.72 -0.05
N GLN A 784 3.45 34.35 0.97
CA GLN A 784 3.62 33.77 2.30
C GLN A 784 2.63 34.40 3.30
N ASN A 785 1.55 33.68 3.61
CA ASN A 785 0.44 34.18 4.44
C ASN A 785 0.82 34.64 5.86
N HIS A 786 1.81 34.00 6.51
CA HIS A 786 2.17 34.30 7.91
C HIS A 786 3.68 34.12 8.15
N PRO A 787 4.33 34.98 8.97
CA PRO A 787 3.83 36.24 9.54
C PRO A 787 3.99 37.46 8.61
N HIS A 788 4.69 37.33 7.48
CA HIS A 788 5.17 38.50 6.73
C HIS A 788 4.23 39.01 5.62
N LYS A 789 3.31 38.18 5.09
CA LYS A 789 2.40 38.54 3.96
C LYS A 789 3.17 39.06 2.74
N ASP A 790 4.31 38.44 2.47
CA ASP A 790 5.21 38.82 1.39
C ASP A 790 4.85 38.10 0.09
N SER A 791 5.12 38.77 -1.02
CA SER A 791 4.97 38.24 -2.36
C SER A 791 6.21 38.52 -3.20
N VAL A 792 6.56 37.55 -4.05
CA VAL A 792 7.58 37.74 -5.08
C VAL A 792 6.90 37.74 -6.44
N ALA A 793 7.27 38.71 -7.27
CA ALA A 793 6.84 38.78 -8.67
C ALA A 793 8.05 38.90 -9.60
N ILE A 794 7.87 38.46 -10.84
CA ILE A 794 8.82 38.69 -11.92
C ILE A 794 8.14 39.56 -12.95
N GLU A 795 8.82 40.63 -13.35
CA GLU A 795 8.39 41.54 -14.40
C GLU A 795 9.28 41.37 -15.64
N TYR A 796 8.61 41.35 -16.79
CA TYR A 796 9.18 41.36 -18.12
C TYR A 796 8.95 42.70 -18.79
N SER A 797 9.99 43.27 -19.41
CA SER A 797 9.89 44.44 -20.28
C SER A 797 10.45 44.11 -21.68
N PRO A 798 9.68 44.30 -22.77
CA PRO A 798 10.13 43.98 -24.13
C PRO A 798 11.37 44.75 -24.59
N ASP A 799 11.56 45.98 -24.12
CA ASP A 799 12.63 46.90 -24.52
C ASP A 799 13.75 47.04 -23.47
N ALA A 800 13.72 46.20 -22.43
CA ALA A 800 14.63 46.26 -21.28
C ALA A 800 14.57 47.59 -20.50
N THR A 801 13.48 48.37 -20.65
CA THR A 801 13.24 49.57 -19.85
C THR A 801 12.16 49.32 -18.81
N PHE A 802 12.44 49.67 -17.56
CA PHE A 802 11.49 49.53 -16.47
C PHE A 802 11.03 50.89 -15.97
N ARG A 803 9.73 51.01 -15.69
CA ARG A 803 9.15 52.16 -15.01
C ARG A 803 8.71 51.75 -13.61
N ASP A 804 8.95 52.62 -12.64
CA ASP A 804 8.45 52.41 -11.30
C ASP A 804 6.95 52.66 -11.23
N PHE A 805 6.27 51.89 -10.39
CA PHE A 805 4.83 51.97 -10.20
C PHE A 805 4.43 51.63 -8.77
N VAL A 806 3.25 52.10 -8.38
CA VAL A 806 2.60 51.68 -7.13
C VAL A 806 1.73 50.47 -7.43
N PHE A 807 2.01 49.34 -6.79
CA PHE A 807 1.19 48.14 -6.97
C PHE A 807 -0.09 48.21 -6.11
N PRO A 808 -1.30 48.23 -6.69
CA PRO A 808 -2.53 48.53 -5.93
C PRO A 808 -2.78 47.56 -4.77
N GLY A 809 -2.83 48.08 -3.54
CA GLY A 809 -3.05 47.28 -2.32
C GLY A 809 -1.79 46.65 -1.72
N TRP A 810 -0.62 46.97 -2.27
CA TRP A 810 0.68 46.43 -1.88
C TRP A 810 1.69 47.53 -1.58
N THR A 811 2.71 47.20 -0.80
CA THR A 811 3.87 48.06 -0.57
C THR A 811 5.14 47.35 -1.00
N ASN A 812 6.05 48.04 -1.68
CA ASN A 812 7.36 47.49 -2.01
C ASN A 812 8.09 47.19 -0.70
N LYS A 813 8.62 45.96 -0.59
CA LYS A 813 9.38 45.53 0.58
C LYS A 813 10.88 45.74 0.40
N TYR A 814 11.37 45.45 -0.80
CA TYR A 814 12.76 45.57 -1.19
C TYR A 814 12.84 46.25 -2.56
N GLU A 815 14.01 46.83 -2.86
CA GLU A 815 14.30 47.36 -4.18
C GLU A 815 14.22 46.26 -5.26
N PRO A 816 13.77 46.59 -6.49
CA PRO A 816 13.75 45.65 -7.60
C PRO A 816 15.14 45.06 -7.88
N ARG A 817 15.23 43.72 -7.97
CA ARG A 817 16.48 43.05 -8.33
C ARG A 817 16.56 42.88 -9.85
N PRO A 818 17.60 43.39 -10.54
CA PRO A 818 17.74 43.21 -11.99
C PRO A 818 18.15 41.78 -12.34
N GLN A 819 18.13 41.47 -13.65
CA GLN A 819 18.51 40.18 -14.20
C GLN A 819 19.95 39.73 -13.88
N GLY A 820 20.87 40.67 -13.69
CA GLY A 820 22.26 40.40 -13.28
C GLY A 820 23.22 40.05 -14.43
N TRP A 821 24.32 39.41 -14.07
CA TRP A 821 25.51 39.11 -14.89
C TRP A 821 25.31 38.06 -15.98
N GLY A 822 24.16 37.40 -16.06
CA GLY A 822 23.92 36.29 -17.00
C GLY A 822 24.26 36.56 -18.47
N GLY A 823 24.33 35.49 -19.25
CA GLY A 823 24.54 35.52 -20.70
C GLY A 823 25.14 34.20 -21.17
N PRO A 824 24.54 33.49 -22.16
CA PRO A 824 24.97 32.14 -22.52
C PRO A 824 26.43 32.09 -22.98
N ASP A 825 26.87 33.05 -23.79
CA ASP A 825 28.27 33.13 -24.26
C ASP A 825 29.24 33.43 -23.11
N ARG A 826 28.84 34.33 -22.20
CA ARG A 826 29.62 34.71 -21.02
C ARG A 826 29.77 33.54 -20.05
N ILE A 827 28.69 32.82 -19.79
CA ILE A 827 28.67 31.63 -18.93
C ILE A 827 29.51 30.52 -19.57
N THR A 828 29.34 30.28 -20.87
CA THR A 828 30.15 29.27 -21.60
C THR A 828 31.63 29.61 -21.54
N ARG A 829 32.00 30.89 -21.72
CA ARG A 829 33.38 31.37 -21.57
C ARG A 829 33.91 31.13 -20.16
N PHE A 830 33.14 31.47 -19.12
CA PHE A 830 33.50 31.23 -17.72
C PHE A 830 33.75 29.74 -17.44
N MET A 831 32.82 28.86 -17.84
CA MET A 831 32.95 27.42 -17.62
C MET A 831 34.19 26.86 -18.31
N ARG A 832 34.47 27.29 -19.54
CA ARG A 832 35.68 26.91 -20.27
C ARG A 832 36.95 27.38 -19.55
N LEU A 833 36.98 28.63 -19.07
CA LEU A 833 38.13 29.17 -18.33
C LEU A 833 38.37 28.40 -17.03
N LEU A 834 37.31 28.02 -16.31
CA LEU A 834 37.41 27.22 -15.10
C LEU A 834 37.97 25.82 -15.40
N ASP A 835 37.52 25.18 -16.48
CA ASP A 835 38.04 23.88 -16.91
C ASP A 835 39.53 23.97 -17.36
N GLU A 836 39.91 25.04 -18.06
CA GLU A 836 41.26 25.23 -18.59
C GLU A 836 42.28 25.68 -17.53
N ARG A 837 41.88 26.56 -16.60
CA ARG A 837 42.78 27.23 -15.65
C ARG A 837 42.63 26.75 -14.20
N GLY A 838 41.58 25.99 -13.91
CA GLY A 838 41.21 25.64 -12.54
C GLY A 838 40.65 26.84 -11.76
N PRO A 839 40.53 26.73 -10.42
CA PRO A 839 40.01 27.80 -9.57
C PRO A 839 40.75 29.13 -9.76
N ALA A 840 40.00 30.23 -9.67
CA ALA A 840 40.56 31.57 -9.74
C ALA A 840 41.42 31.89 -8.51
N PRO A 841 42.50 32.68 -8.67
CA PRO A 841 43.29 33.18 -7.56
C PRO A 841 42.45 34.10 -6.65
N TYR A 842 42.84 34.21 -5.39
CA TYR A 842 42.22 35.11 -4.42
C TYR A 842 43.26 36.09 -3.85
N ASP A 843 42.81 37.27 -3.41
CA ASP A 843 43.65 38.29 -2.79
C ASP A 843 42.91 38.95 -1.62
N VAL A 844 43.31 38.64 -0.39
CA VAL A 844 42.70 39.21 0.82
C VAL A 844 42.80 40.74 0.90
N ARG A 845 43.77 41.36 0.20
CA ARG A 845 43.90 42.81 0.12
C ARG A 845 42.73 43.45 -0.62
N GLN A 846 42.13 42.74 -1.59
CA GLN A 846 40.92 43.20 -2.29
C GLN A 846 39.72 43.26 -1.34
N ILE A 847 39.65 42.36 -0.36
CA ILE A 847 38.58 42.36 0.66
C ILE A 847 38.76 43.52 1.63
N HIS A 848 39.99 43.75 2.11
CA HIS A 848 40.27 44.90 2.97
C HIS A 848 39.99 46.23 2.24
N ARG A 849 40.38 46.34 0.97
CA ARG A 849 40.06 47.50 0.13
C ARG A 849 38.55 47.71 0.00
N LEU A 850 37.80 46.64 -0.28
CA LEU A 850 36.35 46.69 -0.36
C LEU A 850 35.75 47.17 0.98
N ALA A 851 36.18 46.59 2.10
CA ALA A 851 35.72 46.95 3.44
C ALA A 851 36.03 48.42 3.79
N GLU A 852 37.27 48.89 3.56
CA GLU A 852 37.66 50.29 3.81
C GLU A 852 36.86 51.28 2.96
N ALA A 853 36.72 51.01 1.67
CA ALA A 853 36.04 51.93 0.75
C ALA A 853 34.52 51.99 1.00
N THR A 854 33.90 50.88 1.39
CA THR A 854 32.45 50.80 1.62
C THR A 854 32.04 51.10 3.07
N GLY A 855 32.98 51.01 4.01
CA GLY A 855 32.69 51.06 5.45
C GLY A 855 32.07 49.77 6.02
N LEU A 856 32.02 48.69 5.22
CA LEU A 856 31.58 47.38 5.67
C LEU A 856 32.63 46.75 6.61
N GLN A 857 32.16 45.90 7.53
CA GLN A 857 33.07 45.08 8.32
C GLN A 857 33.81 44.06 7.43
N PRO A 858 35.09 43.75 7.70
CA PRO A 858 35.87 42.82 6.88
C PRO A 858 35.20 41.45 6.69
N ASN A 859 34.55 40.91 7.72
CA ASN A 859 33.85 39.63 7.66
C ASN A 859 32.58 39.69 6.77
N THR A 860 31.91 40.83 6.67
CA THR A 860 30.78 41.03 5.74
C THR A 860 31.27 41.13 4.30
N ALA A 861 32.33 41.91 4.05
CA ALA A 861 32.95 41.99 2.72
C ALA A 861 33.50 40.63 2.25
N ALA A 862 34.12 39.87 3.17
CA ALA A 862 34.56 38.51 2.92
C ALA A 862 33.38 37.58 2.64
N SER A 863 32.29 37.64 3.43
CA SER A 863 31.11 36.79 3.21
C SER A 863 30.47 36.97 1.83
N ALA A 864 30.40 38.21 1.34
CA ALA A 864 29.98 38.49 -0.02
C ALA A 864 30.93 37.86 -1.05
N ALA A 865 32.22 38.18 -0.99
CA ALA A 865 33.21 37.76 -1.99
C ALA A 865 33.50 36.25 -1.99
N TYR A 866 33.65 35.68 -0.80
CA TYR A 866 34.20 34.36 -0.52
C TYR A 866 33.19 33.38 0.11
N GLY A 867 31.95 33.82 0.34
CA GLY A 867 30.91 33.01 0.99
C GLY A 867 31.08 32.98 2.49
N PHE A 868 30.04 32.57 3.24
CA PHE A 868 30.12 32.54 4.69
C PHE A 868 30.64 31.18 5.19
N PRO A 869 31.65 31.10 6.08
CA PRO A 869 32.25 29.84 6.50
C PRO A 869 31.29 28.83 7.14
N PHE A 870 30.18 29.28 7.74
CA PHE A 870 29.16 28.37 8.27
C PHE A 870 28.49 27.50 7.19
N THR A 871 28.58 27.90 5.91
CA THR A 871 28.13 27.08 4.78
C THR A 871 29.18 26.08 4.31
N LEU A 872 30.43 26.16 4.79
CA LEU A 872 31.48 25.17 4.53
C LEU A 872 31.26 23.87 5.30
N GLY A 873 30.12 23.67 5.97
CA GLY A 873 29.72 22.35 6.45
C GLY A 873 30.67 21.72 7.47
N ARG A 874 31.40 20.68 7.04
CA ARG A 874 32.19 19.76 7.89
C ARG A 874 33.57 20.31 8.22
N GLU A 875 34.23 19.73 9.24
CA GLU A 875 35.59 20.11 9.63
C GLU A 875 36.61 19.93 8.49
N SER A 876 36.44 18.89 7.66
CA SER A 876 37.27 18.63 6.47
C SER A 876 37.09 19.67 5.36
N GLU A 877 35.90 20.24 5.22
CA GLU A 877 35.57 21.28 4.25
C GLU A 877 36.05 22.66 4.76
N ALA A 878 35.91 22.92 6.06
CA ALA A 878 36.49 24.09 6.71
C ALA A 878 38.03 24.11 6.59
N ALA A 879 38.69 22.95 6.59
CA ALA A 879 40.13 22.84 6.40
C ALA A 879 40.62 23.23 4.99
N LEU A 880 39.71 23.32 4.00
CA LEU A 880 40.06 23.84 2.66
C LEU A 880 40.27 25.36 2.68
N LEU A 881 39.70 26.07 3.66
CA LEU A 881 39.77 27.52 3.76
C LEU A 881 41.19 27.96 4.15
N PRO A 882 41.86 28.81 3.36
CA PRO A 882 43.18 29.32 3.71
C PRO A 882 43.15 30.12 5.02
N ALA A 883 44.19 29.99 5.85
CA ALA A 883 44.24 30.64 7.17
C ALA A 883 44.08 32.17 7.09
N GLU A 884 44.63 32.80 6.06
CA GLU A 884 44.50 34.24 5.82
C GLU A 884 43.08 34.66 5.41
N VAL A 885 42.29 33.74 4.84
CA VAL A 885 40.87 33.97 4.53
C VAL A 885 40.01 33.70 5.76
N ASP A 886 40.28 32.64 6.54
CA ASP A 886 39.60 32.37 7.82
C ASP A 886 39.71 33.55 8.78
N ALA A 887 40.90 34.17 8.84
CA ALA A 887 41.15 35.36 9.67
C ALA A 887 40.22 36.54 9.37
N LEU A 888 39.70 36.66 8.14
CA LEU A 888 38.74 37.73 7.79
C LEU A 888 37.39 37.58 8.50
N TYR A 889 37.06 36.37 8.95
CA TYR A 889 35.80 36.06 9.63
C TYR A 889 35.94 35.97 11.15
N ARG A 890 37.15 36.11 11.68
CA ARG A 890 37.42 36.02 13.12
C ARG A 890 37.30 37.40 13.75
N ASP A 891 36.61 37.48 14.88
CA ASP A 891 36.65 38.67 15.73
C ASP A 891 38.08 38.86 16.27
N PRO A 892 38.73 40.03 16.10
CA PRO A 892 40.10 40.24 16.55
C PRO A 892 40.29 40.17 18.07
N GLU A 893 39.23 40.43 18.85
CA GLU A 893 39.27 40.44 20.31
C GLU A 893 38.95 39.07 20.91
N THR A 894 37.94 38.36 20.37
CA THR A 894 37.50 37.07 20.92
C THR A 894 38.03 35.86 20.17
N GLY A 895 38.41 36.00 18.90
CA GLY A 895 38.76 34.89 18.00
C GLY A 895 37.54 34.08 17.52
N ASP A 896 36.33 34.48 17.90
CA ASP A 896 35.10 33.80 17.49
C ASP A 896 34.71 34.15 16.05
N LEU A 897 33.87 33.31 15.44
CA LEU A 897 33.33 33.56 14.11
C LEU A 897 32.36 34.74 14.15
N ALA A 898 32.71 35.84 13.49
CA ALA A 898 31.89 37.03 13.39
C ALA A 898 30.70 36.81 12.42
N LYS A 899 29.50 37.16 12.86
CA LYS A 899 28.31 37.11 12.01
C LYS A 899 28.41 38.14 10.89
N HIS A 900 28.16 37.72 9.65
CA HIS A 900 27.95 38.66 8.55
C HIS A 900 26.64 39.46 8.74
N GLU A 901 26.51 40.58 8.04
CA GLU A 901 25.38 41.50 8.24
C GLU A 901 24.07 41.00 7.63
N SER A 902 24.08 40.50 6.39
CA SER A 902 22.86 40.11 5.68
C SER A 902 23.14 39.17 4.50
N TRP A 903 22.38 38.07 4.40
CA TRP A 903 22.41 37.20 3.22
C TRP A 903 22.00 37.91 1.92
N GLN A 904 21.10 38.90 1.99
CA GLN A 904 20.66 39.63 0.80
C GLN A 904 21.71 40.63 0.31
N LEU A 905 22.41 41.27 1.24
CA LEU A 905 23.57 42.12 0.92
C LEU A 905 24.66 41.29 0.25
N ASP A 906 24.99 40.15 0.84
CA ASP A 906 25.99 39.24 0.29
C ASP A 906 25.67 38.83 -1.14
N ASP A 907 24.42 38.43 -1.42
CA ASP A 907 24.01 38.03 -2.76
C ASP A 907 24.06 39.17 -3.77
N ALA A 908 23.70 40.39 -3.37
CA ALA A 908 23.73 41.56 -4.24
C ALA A 908 25.19 41.99 -4.54
N LEU A 909 26.01 42.09 -3.50
CA LEU A 909 27.40 42.50 -3.62
C LEU A 909 28.22 41.45 -4.39
N ARG A 910 27.98 40.15 -4.14
CA ARG A 910 28.62 39.06 -4.88
C ARG A 910 28.30 39.09 -6.37
N GLU A 911 27.06 39.42 -6.75
CA GLU A 911 26.69 39.55 -8.16
C GLU A 911 27.52 40.64 -8.86
N VAL A 912 27.77 41.76 -8.17
CA VAL A 912 28.51 42.91 -8.72
C VAL A 912 30.03 42.69 -8.69
N LEU A 913 30.54 41.92 -7.72
CA LEU A 913 31.95 41.53 -7.62
C LEU A 913 32.41 40.64 -8.78
N MET A 914 31.50 40.00 -9.50
CA MET A 914 31.84 39.24 -10.71
C MET A 914 32.20 40.21 -11.85
N PRO A 915 33.41 40.10 -12.43
CA PRO A 915 33.81 40.92 -13.58
C PRO A 915 32.93 40.69 -14.81
N ASP A 916 32.77 41.71 -15.66
CA ASP A 916 31.91 41.63 -16.85
C ASP A 916 32.50 40.68 -17.92
N ASP A 917 33.82 40.68 -18.10
CA ASP A 917 34.54 39.57 -18.76
C ASP A 917 34.99 38.57 -17.69
N PRO A 918 34.53 37.31 -17.72
CA PRO A 918 34.95 36.32 -16.74
C PRO A 918 36.46 36.06 -16.71
N GLU A 919 37.21 36.38 -17.77
CA GLU A 919 38.67 36.22 -17.80
C GLU A 919 39.38 37.11 -16.77
N ASP A 920 38.84 38.29 -16.52
CA ASP A 920 39.41 39.27 -15.59
C ASP A 920 39.50 38.71 -14.16
N LEU A 921 38.67 37.71 -13.83
CA LEU A 921 38.72 37.03 -12.54
C LEU A 921 40.05 36.31 -12.31
N TRP A 922 40.73 35.84 -13.36
CA TRP A 922 42.04 35.19 -13.28
C TRP A 922 43.21 36.16 -13.42
N THR A 923 43.02 37.31 -14.07
CA THR A 923 44.10 38.29 -14.33
C THR A 923 44.13 39.39 -13.26
N ASP A 924 42.98 39.94 -12.93
CA ASP A 924 42.82 41.13 -12.09
C ASP A 924 42.09 40.84 -10.76
N GLY A 925 41.37 39.72 -10.70
CA GLY A 925 40.64 39.27 -9.51
C GLY A 925 39.21 39.81 -9.45
N LEU A 926 38.72 40.11 -8.25
CA LEU A 926 37.35 40.58 -8.05
C LEU A 926 37.17 41.99 -8.61
N ALA A 927 35.98 42.29 -9.14
CA ALA A 927 35.62 43.62 -9.63
C ALA A 927 35.30 44.60 -8.48
N VAL A 928 36.28 44.83 -7.59
CA VAL A 928 36.12 45.63 -6.36
C VAL A 928 35.67 47.06 -6.66
N ASP A 929 36.24 47.69 -7.69
CA ASP A 929 35.89 49.07 -8.04
C ASP A 929 34.44 49.20 -8.51
N LYS A 930 33.98 48.25 -9.32
CA LYS A 930 32.56 48.14 -9.72
C LYS A 930 31.64 47.93 -8.51
N ALA A 931 32.06 47.13 -7.54
CA ALA A 931 31.31 46.89 -6.31
C ALA A 931 31.26 48.12 -5.39
N ILE A 932 32.34 48.89 -5.30
CA ILE A 932 32.39 50.18 -4.56
C ILE A 932 31.44 51.19 -5.21
N ASP A 933 31.51 51.36 -6.53
CA ASP A 933 30.65 52.28 -7.28
C ASP A 933 29.17 51.93 -7.11
N TRP A 934 28.83 50.64 -7.13
CA TRP A 934 27.48 50.16 -6.85
C TRP A 934 27.07 50.43 -5.39
N TRP A 935 27.95 50.18 -4.43
CA TRP A 935 27.69 50.42 -3.02
C TRP A 935 27.36 51.89 -2.75
N ASP A 936 28.14 52.82 -3.32
CA ASP A 936 27.91 54.25 -3.15
C ASP A 936 26.64 54.74 -3.83
N ARG A 937 26.31 54.20 -5.01
CA ARG A 937 25.11 54.60 -5.75
C ARG A 937 23.82 54.04 -5.15
N GLU A 938 23.85 52.79 -4.69
CA GLU A 938 22.66 52.02 -4.35
C GLU A 938 22.79 51.33 -2.98
N GLY A 939 23.86 50.56 -2.77
CA GLY A 939 23.97 49.62 -1.65
C GLY A 939 23.86 50.25 -0.26
N ARG A 940 24.54 51.37 -0.02
CA ARG A 940 24.53 52.10 1.27
C ARG A 940 23.19 52.74 1.60
N HIS A 941 22.31 52.90 0.61
CA HIS A 941 21.01 53.54 0.75
C HIS A 941 19.89 52.53 1.00
N GLN A 942 20.18 51.23 0.88
CA GLN A 942 19.23 50.16 1.13
C GLN A 942 19.24 49.71 2.59
N ASN A 943 18.07 49.34 3.10
CA ASN A 943 17.93 48.76 4.43
C ASN A 943 18.00 47.22 4.33
N TRP A 944 19.19 46.67 4.49
CA TRP A 944 19.44 45.24 4.39
C TRP A 944 18.90 44.48 5.62
N PRO A 945 18.13 43.39 5.43
CA PRO A 945 17.63 42.62 6.56
C PRO A 945 18.78 41.87 7.23
N ARG A 946 18.92 42.04 8.54
CA ARG A 946 20.01 41.41 9.30
C ARG A 946 19.95 39.89 9.24
N ALA A 947 21.11 39.25 9.14
CA ALA A 947 21.27 37.82 9.34
C ALA A 947 20.89 37.46 10.79
N ALA A 948 20.11 36.39 10.96
CA ALA A 948 19.60 35.93 12.26
C ALA A 948 20.71 35.32 13.15
#